data_AF-A0A8B9MXY3-F1
#
_entry.id   AF-A0A8B9MXY3-F1
#
_cell.length_a   1.000
_cell.length_b   1.000
_cell.length_c   1.000
_cell.angle_alpha   90.00
_cell.angle_beta   90.00
_cell.angle_gamma   90.00
#
_symmetry.space_group_name_H-M   'P 1'
#
loop_
_entity.id
_entity.type
_entity.pdbx_description
1 polymer ?
#
loop_
_entity_poly.entity_id
_entity_poly.type
_entity_poly.pdbx_seq_one_letter_code
_entity_poly.pdbx_strand_id
1 'polypeptide(L)'
;RFSCNLIIRSFFNLQIYKKQHETVIPNELPLIQEVTTTLREWSIIWRQLYVVNNREMFRSVRHMIYDLIEWRSQILSGTLPQDELKELKKKVTAKIDYGNRILDLDLVVRDEDGNILDPEQTSTISLFRAHEIASKQVEERLQEEKVRYTIQAKFAATPSFALFVNLKNVVCKIGEDAEVLMSLYDPLESKFISENYLVRWSSCGLPKDIDRLHNLRAVFTDLGSKDLKREKISFVCQIVRVGRMELRDNNTRKLTSGLRRPFGVAVMDVTDIINGKVDDEDKQHFIPFQPVAGENDFLQTVINKVIAAKEVNHKGQGLWVTLKLLPGDIHQIRKEFPHLVDRSTAVARKMGFPEIIMPGDVRNDIYVTLVQGDFDKGSKTTAKNVEVTVSVYDEDGKRLESVIFPGAGDEAISEYKSVIYYQVKQPRWFETVKVAIPIEDVNRSHLRFTFRHRSSQDSKDKSEKIFALAFVKLMRYDGTTLRDGEHDLIVYKAEAKKLEDASTYLSLPSTKIELEEKGHSATGKSMQNLGSCTISKDSFQISTLVCSTKLTQNVDLLGLLKWRSNTNLLQQNLKQLMKVDGGEVVKFLQDTLDALFNIMMENSESETFDTLVFDALVFIIGLIADRKFQHFNPVLETYIKKHFSATLAYTKLTKVLKTYVDNAEKCGITDQLFKAMKALEYIFKFIVRSRILFNHEEEKESEVPFDTLPRERKPRVLLESNPQELGVPQVPLLSEQKYWKSYKMKSMMSLSSLRFNPFTTC
;
A
#
# COMPACT_ATOMS: atom_id res chain seq x y z
N ARG A 1 15.54 34.08 -48.24
CA ARG A 1 16.47 33.22 -49.04
C ARG A 1 16.44 31.73 -48.67
N PHE A 2 15.67 31.29 -47.65
CA PHE A 2 15.52 29.86 -47.32
C PHE A 2 14.28 29.18 -47.96
N SER A 3 13.34 29.93 -48.51
CA SER A 3 12.09 29.39 -49.06
C SER A 3 12.19 28.90 -50.53
N CYS A 4 13.25 29.25 -51.25
CA CYS A 4 13.44 28.81 -52.65
C CYS A 4 14.23 27.50 -52.79
N ASN A 5 14.88 27.01 -51.73
CA ASN A 5 15.65 25.76 -51.78
C ASN A 5 14.81 24.50 -51.52
N LEU A 6 13.59 24.62 -51.00
CA LEU A 6 12.71 23.46 -50.76
C LEU A 6 12.15 22.86 -52.05
N ILE A 7 11.93 23.69 -53.08
CA ILE A 7 11.30 23.24 -54.34
C ILE A 7 12.33 22.62 -55.30
N ILE A 8 13.62 23.02 -55.20
CA ILE A 8 14.65 22.55 -56.13
C ILE A 8 15.14 21.13 -55.77
N ARG A 9 15.07 20.72 -54.50
CA ARG A 9 15.46 19.36 -54.08
C ARG A 9 14.42 18.29 -54.42
N SER A 10 13.12 18.61 -54.42
CA SER A 10 12.10 17.68 -54.91
C SER A 10 12.20 17.49 -56.43
N PHE A 11 12.58 18.53 -57.17
CA PHE A 11 12.79 18.46 -58.63
C PHE A 11 13.97 17.56 -59.04
N PHE A 12 15.07 17.56 -58.29
CA PHE A 12 16.28 16.79 -58.66
C PHE A 12 16.18 15.28 -58.40
N ASN A 13 15.34 14.85 -57.44
CA ASN A 13 15.14 13.41 -57.19
C ASN A 13 14.16 12.74 -58.16
N LEU A 14 13.26 13.50 -58.79
CA LEU A 14 12.34 12.98 -59.80
C LEU A 14 12.98 12.80 -61.19
N GLN A 15 14.16 13.37 -61.43
CA GLN A 15 14.77 13.39 -62.78
C GLN A 15 15.84 12.30 -63.02
N ILE A 16 16.16 11.45 -62.02
CA ILE A 16 17.19 10.38 -62.15
C ILE A 16 16.63 9.01 -62.59
N TYR A 17 15.31 8.83 -62.74
CA TYR A 17 14.73 7.57 -63.22
C TYR A 17 13.97 7.65 -64.55
N LYS A 18 14.41 8.50 -65.49
CA LYS A 18 14.11 8.30 -66.93
C LYS A 18 15.26 7.57 -67.62
N LYS A 19 15.52 6.32 -67.19
CA LYS A 19 16.11 5.31 -68.07
C LYS A 19 14.98 4.43 -68.55
N GLN A 20 14.88 4.24 -69.86
CA GLN A 20 13.98 3.29 -70.51
C GLN A 20 14.21 1.89 -69.93
N HIS A 21 13.43 1.51 -68.92
CA HIS A 21 13.31 0.15 -68.42
C HIS A 21 11.81 -0.15 -68.41
N GLU A 22 11.46 -1.35 -68.88
CA GLU A 22 10.09 -1.88 -68.85
C GLU A 22 9.44 -1.55 -67.50
N THR A 23 8.29 -0.88 -67.53
CA THR A 23 7.44 -0.72 -66.34
C THR A 23 6.88 -2.08 -65.97
N VAL A 24 7.66 -2.84 -65.21
CA VAL A 24 7.15 -3.95 -64.42
C VAL A 24 6.36 -3.32 -63.28
N ILE A 25 5.03 -3.28 -63.41
CA ILE A 25 4.15 -2.97 -62.28
C ILE A 25 4.32 -4.15 -61.31
N PRO A 26 4.89 -3.98 -60.12
CA PRO A 26 5.00 -5.08 -59.17
C PRO A 26 3.58 -5.47 -58.76
N ASN A 27 3.26 -6.76 -58.75
CA ASN A 27 1.96 -7.28 -58.27
C ASN A 27 1.73 -7.05 -56.75
N GLU A 28 2.64 -6.34 -56.08
CA GLU A 28 2.61 -6.06 -54.64
C GLU A 28 1.81 -4.79 -54.34
N LEU A 29 1.04 -4.81 -53.24
CA LEU A 29 0.29 -3.65 -52.76
C LEU A 29 1.23 -2.44 -52.53
N PRO A 30 0.83 -1.19 -52.91
CA PRO A 30 1.65 0.02 -52.73
C PRO A 30 2.19 0.22 -51.31
N LEU A 31 1.40 -0.14 -50.28
CA LEU A 31 1.81 -0.07 -48.88
C LEU A 31 3.01 -0.99 -48.55
N ILE A 32 3.13 -2.14 -49.20
CA ILE A 32 4.25 -3.08 -48.96
C ILE A 32 5.55 -2.49 -49.50
N GLN A 33 5.48 -1.80 -50.64
CA GLN A 33 6.61 -1.09 -51.21
C GLN A 33 7.06 0.03 -50.26
N GLU A 34 6.10 0.79 -49.75
CA GLU A 34 6.35 1.87 -48.78
C GLU A 34 7.03 1.34 -47.51
N VAL A 35 6.49 0.30 -46.87
CA VAL A 35 7.11 -0.31 -45.67
C VAL A 35 8.54 -0.75 -45.98
N THR A 36 8.77 -1.32 -47.17
CA THR A 36 10.10 -1.77 -47.58
C THR A 36 11.08 -0.60 -47.75
N THR A 37 10.64 0.54 -48.31
CA THR A 37 11.47 1.75 -48.41
C THR A 37 11.73 2.38 -47.05
N THR A 38 10.71 2.51 -46.20
CA THR A 38 10.85 3.04 -44.83
C THR A 38 11.84 2.22 -44.01
N LEU A 39 11.74 0.88 -44.06
CA LEU A 39 12.68 -0.01 -43.36
C LEU A 39 14.13 0.18 -43.83
N ARG A 40 14.35 0.41 -45.14
CA ARG A 40 15.70 0.67 -45.68
C ARG A 40 16.26 1.98 -45.14
N GLU A 41 15.48 3.07 -45.20
CA GLU A 41 15.88 4.38 -44.69
C GLU A 41 16.13 4.36 -43.18
N TRP A 42 15.19 3.81 -42.41
CA TRP A 42 15.32 3.67 -40.96
C TRP A 42 16.50 2.78 -40.58
N SER A 43 16.85 1.75 -41.36
CA SER A 43 18.02 0.91 -41.07
C SER A 43 19.34 1.69 -41.12
N ILE A 44 19.44 2.71 -41.98
CA ILE A 44 20.63 3.55 -42.09
C ILE A 44 20.74 4.43 -40.85
N ILE A 45 19.65 5.09 -40.48
CA ILE A 45 19.57 5.97 -39.31
C ILE A 45 19.78 5.17 -38.02
N TRP A 46 19.18 3.98 -37.92
CA TRP A 46 19.35 3.06 -36.79
C TRP A 46 20.82 2.70 -36.55
N ARG A 47 21.59 2.40 -37.62
CA ARG A 47 23.04 2.19 -37.51
C ARG A 47 23.78 3.44 -37.04
N GLN A 48 23.39 4.63 -37.50
CA GLN A 48 23.98 5.90 -37.06
C GLN A 48 23.69 6.19 -35.58
N LEU A 49 22.48 5.92 -35.09
CA LEU A 49 22.10 6.10 -33.68
C LEU A 49 22.96 5.24 -32.74
N TYR A 50 23.37 4.04 -33.18
CA TYR A 50 24.32 3.21 -32.46
C TYR A 50 25.71 3.86 -32.35
N VAL A 51 26.21 4.40 -33.47
CA VAL A 51 27.52 5.06 -33.54
C VAL A 51 27.57 6.32 -32.66
N VAL A 52 26.48 7.09 -32.63
CA VAL A 52 26.35 8.31 -31.80
C VAL A 52 26.02 7.99 -30.32
N ASN A 53 25.89 6.71 -29.96
CA ASN A 53 25.56 6.21 -28.61
C ASN A 53 24.22 6.75 -28.05
N ASN A 54 23.26 7.06 -28.92
CA ASN A 54 21.90 7.40 -28.50
C ASN A 54 21.08 6.12 -28.29
N ARG A 55 21.28 5.50 -27.12
CA ARG A 55 20.76 4.15 -26.80
C ARG A 55 19.23 4.08 -26.72
N GLU A 56 18.57 5.17 -26.34
CA GLU A 56 17.12 5.22 -26.20
C GLU A 56 16.44 5.22 -27.58
N MET A 57 16.84 6.13 -28.45
CA MET A 57 16.34 6.19 -29.82
C MET A 57 16.70 4.92 -30.61
N PHE A 58 17.91 4.39 -30.44
CA PHE A 58 18.33 3.13 -31.05
C PHE A 58 17.39 1.96 -30.69
N ARG A 59 17.00 1.84 -29.41
CA ARG A 59 16.07 0.79 -28.97
C ARG A 59 14.67 1.04 -29.48
N SER A 60 14.18 2.28 -29.43
CA SER A 60 12.84 2.63 -29.92
C SER A 60 12.66 2.26 -31.40
N VAL A 61 13.55 2.76 -32.26
CA VAL A 61 13.53 2.51 -33.71
C VAL A 61 13.65 1.02 -34.03
N ARG A 62 14.44 0.26 -33.27
CA ARG A 62 14.55 -1.19 -33.43
C ARG A 62 13.21 -1.91 -33.24
N HIS A 63 12.45 -1.55 -32.20
CA HIS A 63 11.14 -2.17 -31.96
C HIS A 63 10.17 -1.81 -33.09
N MET A 64 10.17 -0.56 -33.56
CA MET A 64 9.33 -0.15 -34.68
C MET A 64 9.69 -0.88 -35.99
N ILE A 65 10.98 -1.13 -36.24
CA ILE A 65 11.44 -1.95 -37.37
C ILE A 65 10.89 -3.37 -37.27
N TYR A 66 10.92 -4.00 -36.09
CA TYR A 66 10.36 -5.34 -35.90
C TYR A 66 8.84 -5.37 -36.09
N ASP A 67 8.10 -4.41 -35.53
CA ASP A 67 6.66 -4.27 -35.73
C ASP A 67 6.32 -4.17 -37.23
N LEU A 68 7.04 -3.32 -37.98
CA LEU A 68 6.82 -3.12 -39.41
C LEU A 68 7.16 -4.37 -40.24
N ILE A 69 8.20 -5.12 -39.88
CA ILE A 69 8.54 -6.40 -40.53
C ILE A 69 7.43 -7.42 -40.30
N GLU A 70 6.90 -7.50 -39.08
CA GLU A 70 5.81 -8.41 -38.74
C GLU A 70 4.52 -8.05 -39.49
N TRP A 71 4.12 -6.77 -39.46
CA TRP A 71 2.91 -6.33 -40.17
C TRP A 71 3.05 -6.45 -41.69
N ARG A 72 4.25 -6.24 -42.25
CA ARG A 72 4.52 -6.54 -43.67
C ARG A 72 4.30 -8.02 -43.98
N SER A 73 4.75 -8.92 -43.11
CA SER A 73 4.52 -10.37 -43.24
C SER A 73 3.03 -10.72 -43.16
N GLN A 74 2.30 -10.11 -42.22
CA GLN A 74 0.86 -10.32 -42.05
C GLN A 74 0.07 -9.84 -43.28
N ILE A 75 0.40 -8.67 -43.84
CA ILE A 75 -0.25 -8.16 -45.06
C ILE A 75 0.04 -9.08 -46.26
N LEU A 76 1.28 -9.57 -46.39
CA LEU A 76 1.70 -10.48 -47.46
C LEU A 76 1.08 -11.88 -47.34
N SER A 77 0.73 -12.31 -46.12
CA SER A 77 0.14 -13.64 -45.89
C SER A 77 -1.23 -13.82 -46.55
N GLY A 78 -1.95 -12.73 -46.80
CA GLY A 78 -3.25 -12.75 -47.48
C GLY A 78 -4.38 -13.46 -46.70
N THR A 79 -4.16 -13.83 -45.44
CA THR A 79 -5.10 -14.59 -44.61
C THR A 79 -6.04 -13.71 -43.77
N LEU A 80 -5.84 -12.39 -43.79
CA LEU A 80 -6.61 -11.44 -42.99
C LEU A 80 -7.96 -11.11 -43.65
N PRO A 81 -9.07 -11.07 -42.88
CA PRO A 81 -10.34 -10.49 -43.31
C PRO A 81 -10.18 -9.04 -43.79
N GLN A 82 -11.08 -8.57 -44.66
CA GLN A 82 -11.00 -7.21 -45.22
C GLN A 82 -11.01 -6.10 -44.16
N ASP A 83 -11.79 -6.26 -43.09
CA ASP A 83 -11.88 -5.29 -42.00
C ASP A 83 -10.57 -5.22 -41.18
N GLU A 84 -10.01 -6.38 -40.83
CA GLU A 84 -8.72 -6.47 -40.13
C GLU A 84 -7.56 -5.94 -41.00
N LEU A 85 -7.61 -6.21 -42.31
CA LEU A 85 -6.64 -5.67 -43.25
C LEU A 85 -6.71 -4.14 -43.32
N LYS A 86 -7.93 -3.56 -43.30
CA LYS A 86 -8.12 -2.10 -43.31
C LYS A 86 -7.58 -1.45 -42.03
N GLU A 87 -7.82 -2.06 -40.86
CA GLU A 87 -7.25 -1.59 -39.60
C GLU A 87 -5.72 -1.71 -39.57
N LEU A 88 -5.18 -2.84 -40.04
CA LEU A 88 -3.74 -3.07 -40.10
C LEU A 88 -3.05 -2.06 -41.03
N LYS A 89 -3.65 -1.71 -42.18
CA LYS A 89 -3.14 -0.65 -43.05
C LYS A 89 -3.07 0.71 -42.35
N LYS A 90 -4.12 1.10 -41.61
CA LYS A 90 -4.13 2.33 -40.80
C LYS A 90 -3.07 2.31 -39.70
N LYS A 91 -2.85 1.15 -39.08
CA LYS A 91 -1.83 0.97 -38.03
C LYS A 91 -0.40 1.08 -38.57
N VAL A 92 -0.14 0.49 -39.73
CA VAL A 92 1.16 0.54 -40.41
C VAL A 92 1.52 1.97 -40.80
N THR A 93 0.61 2.65 -41.52
CA THR A 93 0.81 4.03 -41.98
C THR A 93 1.04 5.00 -40.82
N ALA A 94 0.19 4.91 -39.78
CA ALA A 94 0.37 5.65 -38.54
C ALA A 94 1.75 5.48 -37.89
N LYS A 95 2.28 4.25 -37.86
CA LYS A 95 3.58 3.95 -37.25
C LYS A 95 4.74 4.50 -38.10
N ILE A 96 4.63 4.44 -39.42
CA ILE A 96 5.58 5.05 -40.36
C ILE A 96 5.61 6.56 -40.15
N ASP A 97 4.45 7.21 -40.14
CA ASP A 97 4.34 8.66 -40.03
C ASP A 97 4.88 9.18 -38.69
N TYR A 98 4.57 8.46 -37.60
CA TYR A 98 5.15 8.72 -36.28
C TYR A 98 6.67 8.52 -36.26
N GLY A 99 7.15 7.41 -36.82
CA GLY A 99 8.58 7.11 -36.85
C GLY A 99 9.39 8.10 -37.68
N ASN A 100 8.84 8.55 -38.82
CA ASN A 100 9.43 9.60 -39.63
C ASN A 100 9.53 10.91 -38.85
N ARG A 101 8.50 11.27 -38.10
CA ARG A 101 8.51 12.49 -37.27
C ARG A 101 9.58 12.47 -36.18
N ILE A 102 9.77 11.36 -35.46
CA ILE A 102 10.80 11.27 -34.41
C ILE A 102 12.22 11.14 -34.96
N LEU A 103 12.35 10.74 -36.22
CA LEU A 103 13.62 10.64 -36.94
C LEU A 103 13.94 11.90 -37.76
N ASP A 104 13.13 12.96 -37.63
CA ASP A 104 13.22 14.20 -38.41
C ASP A 104 13.24 13.96 -39.93
N LEU A 105 12.42 13.01 -40.40
CA LEU A 105 12.17 12.71 -41.81
C LEU A 105 10.88 13.37 -42.30
N ASP A 106 10.75 13.47 -43.62
CA ASP A 106 9.59 14.06 -44.27
C ASP A 106 8.31 13.24 -44.00
N LEU A 107 7.21 13.94 -43.71
CA LEU A 107 5.89 13.35 -43.48
C LEU A 107 5.20 13.08 -44.82
N VAL A 108 4.65 11.88 -44.98
CA VAL A 108 3.89 11.50 -46.17
C VAL A 108 2.42 11.85 -45.96
N VAL A 109 1.81 12.57 -46.91
CA VAL A 109 0.40 12.98 -46.82
C VAL A 109 -0.49 11.93 -47.46
N ARG A 110 -1.56 11.52 -46.75
CA ARG A 110 -2.42 10.40 -47.13
C ARG A 110 -3.89 10.79 -47.29
N ASP A 111 -4.64 10.00 -48.05
CA ASP A 111 -6.10 10.05 -48.14
C ASP A 111 -6.79 9.30 -46.98
N GLU A 112 -8.13 9.28 -46.96
CA GLU A 112 -8.93 8.60 -45.92
C GLU A 112 -8.76 7.06 -45.89
N ASP A 113 -8.29 6.48 -47.00
CA ASP A 113 -8.03 5.05 -47.16
C ASP A 113 -6.57 4.68 -46.88
N GLY A 114 -5.72 5.66 -46.56
CA GLY A 114 -4.31 5.48 -46.19
C GLY A 114 -3.34 5.42 -47.36
N ASN A 115 -3.78 5.75 -48.58
CA ASN A 115 -2.93 5.84 -49.76
C ASN A 115 -2.21 7.18 -49.81
N ILE A 116 -1.03 7.20 -50.43
CA ILE A 116 -0.24 8.41 -50.62
C ILE A 116 -0.95 9.34 -51.62
N LEU A 117 -1.16 10.61 -51.24
CA LEU A 117 -1.75 11.59 -52.13
C LEU A 117 -0.77 12.00 -53.24
N ASP A 118 -1.23 11.92 -54.48
CA ASP A 118 -0.47 12.39 -55.64
C ASP A 118 -0.55 13.94 -55.73
N PRO A 119 0.58 14.66 -55.62
CA PRO A 119 0.62 16.12 -55.75
C PRO A 119 0.23 16.64 -57.15
N GLU A 120 0.32 15.82 -58.19
CA GLU A 120 -0.06 16.20 -59.56
C GLU A 120 -1.58 16.13 -59.78
N GLN A 121 -2.28 15.30 -59.00
CA GLN A 121 -3.73 15.10 -59.06
C GLN A 121 -4.49 15.86 -57.97
N THR A 122 -3.81 16.29 -56.91
CA THR A 122 -4.42 16.93 -55.74
C THR A 122 -4.19 18.44 -55.75
N SER A 123 -5.24 19.23 -55.48
CA SER A 123 -5.10 20.69 -55.35
C SER A 123 -4.11 21.06 -54.24
N THR A 124 -3.32 22.12 -54.47
CA THR A 124 -2.34 22.64 -53.49
C THR A 124 -2.99 22.95 -52.14
N ILE A 125 -4.24 23.44 -52.14
CA ILE A 125 -4.97 23.78 -50.91
C ILE A 125 -5.41 22.53 -50.16
N SER A 126 -5.89 21.49 -50.87
CA SER A 126 -6.29 20.23 -50.24
C SER A 126 -5.07 19.47 -49.70
N LEU A 127 -3.95 19.49 -50.42
CA LEU A 127 -2.70 18.88 -49.98
C LEU A 127 -2.17 19.57 -48.70
N PHE A 128 -2.22 20.91 -48.64
CA PHE A 128 -1.83 21.66 -47.45
C PHE A 128 -2.71 21.34 -46.24
N ARG A 129 -4.05 21.27 -46.42
CA ARG A 129 -4.97 20.89 -45.34
C ARG A 129 -4.73 19.46 -44.84
N ALA A 130 -4.52 18.52 -45.76
CA ALA A 130 -4.22 17.14 -45.40
C ALA A 130 -2.89 17.02 -44.64
N HIS A 131 -1.88 17.79 -45.03
CA HIS A 131 -0.62 17.91 -44.28
C HIS A 131 -0.83 18.52 -42.88
N GLU A 132 -1.64 19.57 -42.74
CA GLU A 132 -1.94 20.18 -41.45
C GLU A 132 -2.63 19.19 -40.49
N ILE A 133 -3.59 18.43 -41.01
CA ILE A 133 -4.30 17.38 -40.24
C ILE A 133 -3.34 16.27 -39.83
N ALA A 134 -2.54 15.74 -40.76
CA ALA A 134 -1.57 14.69 -40.46
C ALA A 134 -0.52 15.16 -39.43
N SER A 135 -0.05 16.40 -39.55
CA SER A 135 0.91 16.99 -38.61
C SER A 135 0.34 17.11 -37.20
N LYS A 136 -0.91 17.61 -37.06
CA LYS A 136 -1.62 17.68 -35.77
C LYS A 136 -1.82 16.31 -35.13
N GLN A 137 -2.27 15.31 -35.89
CA GLN A 137 -2.48 13.95 -35.39
C GLN A 137 -1.18 13.28 -34.90
N VAL A 138 -0.05 13.57 -35.52
CA VAL A 138 1.25 13.06 -35.07
C VAL A 138 1.75 13.82 -33.83
N GLU A 139 1.48 15.13 -33.73
CA GLU A 139 1.83 15.94 -32.56
C GLU A 139 1.02 15.57 -31.31
N GLU A 140 -0.28 15.32 -31.44
CA GLU A 140 -1.14 14.80 -30.36
C GLU A 140 -0.61 13.47 -29.83
N ARG A 141 -0.24 12.54 -30.72
CA ARG A 141 0.35 11.24 -30.32
C ARG A 141 1.71 11.38 -29.63
N LEU A 142 2.56 12.31 -30.08
CA LEU A 142 3.82 12.61 -29.41
C LEU A 142 3.59 13.13 -27.98
N GLN A 143 2.52 13.90 -27.77
CA GLN A 143 2.13 14.40 -26.47
C GLN A 143 1.59 13.27 -25.57
N GLU A 144 0.76 12.38 -26.10
CA GLU A 144 0.27 11.17 -25.42
C GLU A 144 1.42 10.24 -24.98
N GLU A 145 2.41 10.01 -25.84
CA GLU A 145 3.57 9.18 -25.49
C GLU A 145 4.47 9.83 -24.44
N LYS A 146 4.73 11.15 -24.52
CA LYS A 146 5.48 11.87 -23.46
C LYS A 146 4.79 11.77 -22.11
N VAL A 147 3.45 11.80 -22.08
CA VAL A 147 2.66 11.57 -20.86
C VAL A 147 2.85 10.14 -20.37
N ARG A 148 2.79 9.12 -21.25
CA ARG A 148 3.06 7.70 -20.89
C ARG A 148 4.47 7.47 -20.34
N TYR A 149 5.51 8.05 -20.94
CA TYR A 149 6.89 7.96 -20.43
C TYR A 149 7.04 8.66 -19.07
N THR A 150 6.41 9.81 -18.89
CA THR A 150 6.40 10.53 -17.60
C THR A 150 5.68 9.72 -16.52
N ILE A 151 4.56 9.10 -16.88
CA ILE A 151 3.80 8.21 -16.01
C ILE A 151 4.66 6.98 -15.63
N GLN A 152 5.28 6.28 -16.58
CA GLN A 152 6.16 5.15 -16.29
C GLN A 152 7.39 5.52 -15.44
N ALA A 153 7.99 6.68 -15.66
CA ALA A 153 9.08 7.20 -14.82
C ALA A 153 8.61 7.55 -13.40
N LYS A 154 7.39 8.10 -13.26
CA LYS A 154 6.74 8.32 -11.95
C LYS A 154 6.39 7.01 -11.25
N PHE A 155 5.91 5.99 -11.97
CA PHE A 155 5.65 4.64 -11.45
C PHE A 155 6.92 3.96 -10.95
N ALA A 156 8.08 4.20 -11.59
CA ALA A 156 9.36 3.67 -11.13
C ALA A 156 9.92 4.39 -9.89
N ALA A 157 9.52 5.64 -9.65
CA ALA A 157 10.02 6.48 -8.55
C ALA A 157 9.10 6.51 -7.32
N THR A 158 7.83 6.10 -7.44
CA THR A 158 6.84 6.24 -6.37
C THR A 158 6.68 4.93 -5.58
N PRO A 159 6.88 4.94 -4.25
CA PRO A 159 6.83 3.73 -3.42
C PRO A 159 5.40 3.31 -3.01
N SER A 160 4.38 4.07 -3.41
CA SER A 160 2.98 3.85 -3.03
C SER A 160 2.06 4.00 -4.23
N PHE A 161 1.08 3.10 -4.32
CA PHE A 161 0.08 3.04 -5.38
C PHE A 161 -1.30 2.86 -4.77
N ALA A 162 -2.32 3.24 -5.55
CA ALA A 162 -3.70 2.98 -5.20
C ALA A 162 -4.49 2.47 -6.41
N LEU A 163 -5.46 1.58 -6.17
CA LEU A 163 -6.39 1.13 -7.20
C LEU A 163 -7.71 1.88 -7.05
N PHE A 164 -8.03 2.71 -8.03
CA PHE A 164 -9.35 3.34 -8.14
C PHE A 164 -10.35 2.35 -8.73
N VAL A 165 -11.52 2.26 -8.11
CA VAL A 165 -12.62 1.39 -8.52
C VAL A 165 -13.90 2.21 -8.53
N ASN A 166 -14.65 2.13 -9.62
CA ASN A 166 -15.97 2.72 -9.73
C ASN A 166 -16.98 1.64 -10.13
N LEU A 167 -17.92 1.36 -9.23
CA LEU A 167 -18.99 0.41 -9.46
C LEU A 167 -20.08 1.08 -10.31
N LYS A 168 -20.25 0.60 -11.55
CA LYS A 168 -21.24 1.15 -12.49
C LYS A 168 -22.61 0.52 -12.31
N ASN A 169 -22.67 -0.80 -12.16
CA ASN A 169 -23.94 -1.51 -12.07
C ASN A 169 -23.80 -2.91 -11.42
N VAL A 170 -24.88 -3.42 -10.82
CA VAL A 170 -25.01 -4.77 -10.28
C VAL A 170 -26.18 -5.47 -10.97
N VAL A 171 -25.89 -6.43 -11.84
CA VAL A 171 -26.87 -7.15 -12.68
C VAL A 171 -27.24 -8.50 -12.05
N CYS A 172 -27.56 -8.50 -10.76
CA CYS A 172 -27.89 -9.72 -10.01
C CYS A 172 -29.38 -9.69 -9.59
N LYS A 173 -30.10 -10.79 -9.79
CA LYS A 173 -31.50 -10.95 -9.33
C LYS A 173 -31.53 -11.32 -7.84
N ILE A 174 -31.28 -10.34 -6.97
CA ILE A 174 -31.18 -10.56 -5.52
C ILE A 174 -32.57 -10.74 -4.88
N GLY A 175 -33.55 -9.89 -5.24
CA GLY A 175 -34.93 -9.95 -4.74
C GLY A 175 -35.14 -9.49 -3.29
N GLU A 176 -34.06 -9.14 -2.58
CA GLU A 176 -34.04 -8.57 -1.23
C GLU A 176 -32.99 -7.45 -1.18
N ASP A 177 -32.94 -6.73 -0.06
CA ASP A 177 -31.81 -5.83 0.20
C ASP A 177 -30.51 -6.63 0.30
N ALA A 178 -29.38 -6.02 -0.04
CA ALA A 178 -28.08 -6.67 0.00
C ALA A 178 -26.94 -5.72 0.37
N GLU A 179 -25.84 -6.32 0.79
CA GLU A 179 -24.55 -5.72 1.03
C GLU A 179 -23.58 -6.27 -0.02
N VAL A 180 -22.98 -5.38 -0.80
CA VAL A 180 -21.92 -5.71 -1.77
C VAL A 180 -20.60 -5.27 -1.16
N LEU A 181 -19.77 -6.26 -0.82
CA LEU A 181 -18.46 -6.10 -0.20
C LEU A 181 -17.39 -6.32 -1.27
N MET A 182 -16.58 -5.30 -1.54
CA MET A 182 -15.52 -5.33 -2.56
C MET A 182 -14.15 -5.24 -1.92
N SER A 183 -13.23 -6.15 -2.24
CA SER A 183 -11.89 -6.18 -1.65
C SER A 183 -10.84 -6.80 -2.58
N LEU A 184 -9.57 -6.51 -2.30
CA LEU A 184 -8.43 -7.14 -2.95
C LEU A 184 -8.05 -8.43 -2.20
N TYR A 185 -7.80 -9.48 -2.95
CA TYR A 185 -7.52 -10.82 -2.44
C TYR A 185 -6.28 -11.41 -3.10
N ASP A 186 -5.42 -12.04 -2.29
CA ASP A 186 -4.31 -12.85 -2.74
C ASP A 186 -4.74 -14.33 -2.78
N PRO A 187 -4.85 -14.94 -3.98
CA PRO A 187 -5.22 -16.35 -4.11
C PRO A 187 -4.16 -17.34 -3.60
N LEU A 188 -2.87 -16.97 -3.61
CA LEU A 188 -1.77 -17.84 -3.18
C LEU A 188 -1.74 -17.95 -1.66
N GLU A 189 -1.84 -16.81 -0.97
CA GLU A 189 -1.89 -16.76 0.50
C GLU A 189 -3.28 -17.07 1.06
N SER A 190 -4.30 -17.11 0.18
CA SER A 190 -5.72 -17.22 0.53
C SER A 190 -6.17 -16.17 1.55
N LYS A 191 -5.69 -14.93 1.39
CA LYS A 191 -5.93 -13.82 2.32
C LYS A 191 -6.35 -12.55 1.59
N PHE A 192 -7.23 -11.78 2.24
CA PHE A 192 -7.57 -10.45 1.78
C PHE A 192 -6.40 -9.48 2.06
N ILE A 193 -6.14 -8.59 1.11
CA ILE A 193 -5.07 -7.59 1.16
C ILE A 193 -5.62 -6.25 1.69
N SER A 194 -6.89 -5.94 1.42
CA SER A 194 -7.51 -4.64 1.73
C SER A 194 -8.75 -4.77 2.61
N GLU A 195 -9.15 -3.64 3.19
CA GLU A 195 -10.49 -3.45 3.73
C GLU A 195 -11.57 -3.72 2.67
N ASN A 196 -12.77 -4.08 3.13
CA ASN A 196 -13.95 -4.16 2.29
C ASN A 196 -14.45 -2.76 1.95
N TYR A 197 -14.78 -2.47 0.71
CA TYR A 197 -15.65 -1.35 0.33
C TYR A 197 -17.09 -1.84 0.33
N LEU A 198 -17.93 -1.25 1.19
CA LEU A 198 -19.31 -1.69 1.41
C LEU A 198 -20.30 -0.78 0.68
N VAL A 199 -21.10 -1.37 -0.19
CA VAL A 199 -22.24 -0.71 -0.86
C VAL A 199 -23.54 -1.41 -0.47
N ARG A 200 -24.49 -0.67 0.12
CA ARG A 200 -25.82 -1.19 0.44
C ARG A 200 -26.75 -1.08 -0.77
N TRP A 201 -27.20 -2.23 -1.25
CA TRP A 201 -28.09 -2.38 -2.40
C TRP A 201 -29.54 -2.63 -1.93
N SER A 202 -30.50 -1.97 -2.54
CA SER A 202 -31.92 -2.14 -2.25
C SER A 202 -32.51 -3.31 -3.05
N SER A 203 -33.55 -3.92 -2.50
CA SER A 203 -34.47 -4.84 -3.18
C SER A 203 -35.04 -4.30 -4.49
N CYS A 204 -35.10 -2.97 -4.68
CA CYS A 204 -35.53 -2.32 -5.91
C CYS A 204 -34.47 -2.30 -7.03
N GLY A 205 -33.27 -2.85 -6.79
CA GLY A 205 -32.19 -2.90 -7.77
C GLY A 205 -31.36 -1.62 -7.88
N LEU A 206 -31.46 -0.72 -6.90
CA LEU A 206 -30.68 0.52 -6.80
C LEU A 206 -29.94 0.59 -5.46
N PRO A 207 -28.81 1.31 -5.36
CA PRO A 207 -28.22 1.68 -4.07
C PRO A 207 -29.26 2.26 -3.10
N LYS A 208 -29.19 1.89 -1.81
CA LYS A 208 -30.13 2.38 -0.78
C LYS A 208 -29.98 3.87 -0.51
N ASP A 209 -28.77 4.39 -0.67
CA ASP A 209 -28.47 5.79 -0.45
C ASP A 209 -28.49 6.52 -1.81
N ILE A 210 -29.54 7.32 -2.01
CA ILE A 210 -29.81 8.02 -3.28
C ILE A 210 -28.73 9.07 -3.55
N ASP A 211 -28.16 9.67 -2.51
CA ASP A 211 -27.06 10.64 -2.63
C ASP A 211 -25.75 9.99 -3.13
N ARG A 212 -25.63 8.66 -3.00
CA ARG A 212 -24.49 7.86 -3.48
C ARG A 212 -24.67 7.27 -4.87
N LEU A 213 -25.84 7.39 -5.50
CA LEU A 213 -26.10 6.90 -6.87
C LEU A 213 -25.07 7.44 -7.88
N HIS A 214 -24.61 8.67 -7.67
CA HIS A 214 -23.63 9.33 -8.54
C HIS A 214 -22.17 9.13 -8.10
N ASN A 215 -21.94 8.48 -6.96
CA ASN A 215 -20.60 8.32 -6.37
C ASN A 215 -20.36 6.94 -5.73
N LEU A 216 -20.43 5.87 -6.55
CA LEU A 216 -20.01 4.52 -6.15
C LEU A 216 -18.50 4.28 -6.38
N ARG A 217 -17.69 5.23 -5.92
CA ARG A 217 -16.23 5.24 -6.15
C ARG A 217 -15.49 4.91 -4.86
N ALA A 218 -14.50 4.04 -4.99
CA ALA A 218 -13.57 3.71 -3.91
C ALA A 218 -12.13 3.71 -4.41
N VAL A 219 -11.21 4.06 -3.53
CA VAL A 219 -9.77 3.99 -3.75
C VAL A 219 -9.18 3.03 -2.74
N PHE A 220 -8.56 1.96 -3.24
CA PHE A 220 -7.79 1.02 -2.43
C PHE A 220 -6.36 1.54 -2.30
N THR A 221 -5.98 2.05 -1.13
CA THR A 221 -4.71 2.76 -0.90
C THR A 221 -3.64 1.87 -0.27
N ASP A 222 -2.43 2.42 -0.11
CA ASP A 222 -1.31 1.83 0.64
C ASP A 222 -0.71 0.57 0.01
N LEU A 223 -0.91 0.38 -1.31
CA LEU A 223 -0.30 -0.70 -2.07
C LEU A 223 1.17 -0.36 -2.35
N GLY A 224 2.09 -1.25 -1.94
CA GLY A 224 3.53 -1.05 -2.11
C GLY A 224 4.11 -1.84 -3.27
N SER A 225 5.41 -1.69 -3.53
CA SER A 225 6.10 -2.40 -4.61
C SER A 225 6.07 -3.92 -4.45
N LYS A 226 6.02 -4.42 -3.21
CA LYS A 226 5.84 -5.85 -2.90
C LYS A 226 4.48 -6.37 -3.34
N ASP A 227 3.44 -5.55 -3.22
CA ASP A 227 2.09 -5.95 -3.64
C ASP A 227 2.00 -5.97 -5.16
N LEU A 228 2.57 -4.99 -5.86
CA LEU A 228 2.63 -5.00 -7.33
C LEU A 228 3.42 -6.19 -7.89
N LYS A 229 4.44 -6.68 -7.17
CA LYS A 229 5.24 -7.84 -7.58
C LYS A 229 4.57 -9.20 -7.31
N ARG A 230 3.39 -9.23 -6.68
CA ARG A 230 2.66 -10.49 -6.46
C ARG A 230 2.34 -11.14 -7.80
N GLU A 231 2.41 -12.47 -7.86
CA GLU A 231 2.13 -13.21 -9.10
C GLU A 231 0.68 -13.06 -9.55
N LYS A 232 -0.25 -12.95 -8.59
CA LYS A 232 -1.68 -12.83 -8.86
C LYS A 232 -2.39 -12.01 -7.79
N ILE A 233 -3.22 -11.06 -8.22
CA ILE A 233 -4.15 -10.32 -7.37
C ILE A 233 -5.54 -10.41 -7.96
N SER A 234 -6.50 -10.80 -7.15
CA SER A 234 -7.90 -10.90 -7.54
C SER A 234 -8.73 -9.83 -6.85
N PHE A 235 -9.61 -9.19 -7.61
CA PHE A 235 -10.66 -8.32 -7.07
C PHE A 235 -11.90 -9.17 -6.82
N VAL A 236 -12.36 -9.16 -5.57
CA VAL A 236 -13.43 -10.04 -5.08
C VAL A 236 -14.62 -9.18 -4.64
N CYS A 237 -15.80 -9.52 -5.14
CA CYS A 237 -17.07 -8.96 -4.73
C CYS A 237 -17.89 -10.05 -4.02
N GLN A 238 -18.11 -9.93 -2.72
CA GLN A 238 -19.01 -10.79 -1.97
C GLN A 238 -20.38 -10.12 -1.84
N ILE A 239 -21.44 -10.86 -2.16
CA ILE A 239 -22.82 -10.37 -2.02
C ILE A 239 -23.47 -11.11 -0.86
N VAL A 240 -23.92 -10.34 0.13
CA VAL A 240 -24.67 -10.82 1.29
C VAL A 240 -26.07 -10.24 1.21
N ARG A 241 -27.10 -11.07 1.16
CA ARG A 241 -28.50 -10.61 1.20
C ARG A 241 -28.94 -10.37 2.64
N VAL A 242 -29.77 -9.36 2.84
CA VAL A 242 -30.31 -8.93 4.13
C VAL A 242 -31.82 -9.02 4.08
N GLY A 243 -32.38 -10.01 4.75
CA GLY A 243 -33.80 -10.35 4.57
C GLY A 243 -34.33 -11.35 5.59
N ARG A 244 -35.20 -12.25 5.14
CA ARG A 244 -35.85 -13.25 6.00
C ARG A 244 -34.96 -14.48 6.22
N MET A 245 -35.26 -15.44 7.11
CA MET A 245 -34.42 -16.66 7.19
C MET A 245 -34.70 -17.63 6.04
N GLU A 246 -35.98 -17.87 5.75
CA GLU A 246 -36.47 -18.74 4.66
C GLU A 246 -37.09 -17.91 3.55
N LEU A 247 -36.93 -18.35 2.31
CA LEU A 247 -37.52 -17.72 1.11
C LEU A 247 -38.91 -18.28 0.75
N ARG A 248 -39.41 -19.30 1.46
CA ARG A 248 -40.71 -19.89 1.15
C ARG A 248 -41.83 -19.00 1.70
N ASP A 249 -42.76 -18.61 0.84
CA ASP A 249 -43.96 -17.88 1.23
C ASP A 249 -44.91 -18.81 1.99
N ASN A 250 -44.91 -18.71 3.31
CA ASN A 250 -45.99 -19.21 4.16
C ASN A 250 -46.86 -18.01 4.55
N ASN A 251 -47.98 -17.83 3.85
CA ASN A 251 -48.90 -16.69 3.92
C ASN A 251 -49.58 -16.45 5.30
N THR A 252 -49.23 -17.19 6.35
CA THR A 252 -49.96 -17.16 7.64
C THR A 252 -49.12 -16.74 8.84
N ARG A 253 -47.81 -16.46 8.72
CA ARG A 253 -46.95 -16.11 9.88
C ARG A 253 -45.97 -14.97 9.59
N LYS A 254 -45.80 -14.05 10.54
CA LYS A 254 -44.75 -13.02 10.50
C LYS A 254 -43.38 -13.72 10.53
N LEU A 255 -42.61 -13.52 9.46
CA LEU A 255 -41.26 -14.06 9.29
C LEU A 255 -40.23 -13.08 9.84
N THR A 256 -39.05 -13.59 10.22
CA THR A 256 -37.92 -12.76 10.63
C THR A 256 -37.47 -11.86 9.48
N SER A 257 -36.82 -10.73 9.80
CA SER A 257 -36.28 -9.77 8.83
C SER A 257 -34.93 -9.22 9.30
N GLY A 258 -34.14 -8.69 8.37
CA GLY A 258 -32.83 -8.08 8.68
C GLY A 258 -31.70 -9.08 8.94
N LEU A 259 -31.87 -10.35 8.53
CA LEU A 259 -30.86 -11.39 8.70
C LEU A 259 -29.89 -11.40 7.52
N ARG A 260 -28.60 -11.35 7.82
CA ARG A 260 -27.51 -11.42 6.82
C ARG A 260 -27.27 -12.87 6.41
N ARG A 261 -27.36 -13.17 5.11
CA ARG A 261 -27.19 -14.52 4.55
C ARG A 261 -26.30 -14.46 3.30
N PRO A 262 -25.50 -15.49 3.01
CA PRO A 262 -24.67 -15.49 1.81
C PRO A 262 -25.56 -15.56 0.56
N PHE A 263 -25.22 -14.80 -0.48
CA PHE A 263 -25.90 -14.84 -1.78
C PHE A 263 -24.97 -15.37 -2.88
N GLY A 264 -23.74 -14.85 -2.97
CA GLY A 264 -22.76 -15.31 -3.95
C GLY A 264 -21.52 -14.44 -4.00
N VAL A 265 -20.65 -14.74 -4.96
CA VAL A 265 -19.35 -14.10 -5.12
C VAL A 265 -19.11 -13.83 -6.61
N ALA A 266 -18.49 -12.70 -6.92
CA ALA A 266 -17.92 -12.41 -8.23
C ALA A 266 -16.40 -12.16 -8.07
N VAL A 267 -15.57 -12.69 -8.96
CA VAL A 267 -14.11 -12.55 -8.86
C VAL A 267 -13.54 -12.21 -10.23
N MET A 268 -12.58 -11.28 -10.27
CA MET A 268 -11.83 -10.89 -11.46
C MET A 268 -10.34 -10.86 -11.15
N ASP A 269 -9.52 -11.34 -12.08
CA ASP A 269 -8.07 -11.13 -12.03
C ASP A 269 -7.74 -9.70 -12.45
N VAL A 270 -7.07 -8.95 -11.58
CA VAL A 270 -6.70 -7.54 -11.80
C VAL A 270 -5.18 -7.35 -11.89
N THR A 271 -4.43 -8.44 -11.98
CA THR A 271 -2.96 -8.44 -11.97
C THR A 271 -2.37 -7.57 -13.09
N ASP A 272 -2.92 -7.63 -14.31
CA ASP A 272 -2.41 -6.83 -15.43
C ASP A 272 -2.73 -5.32 -15.30
N ILE A 273 -3.85 -4.98 -14.63
CA ILE A 273 -4.23 -3.60 -14.33
C ILE A 273 -3.31 -3.03 -13.24
N ILE A 274 -3.06 -3.80 -12.18
CA ILE A 274 -2.16 -3.41 -11.09
C ILE A 274 -0.69 -3.35 -11.55
N ASN A 275 -0.31 -4.14 -12.56
CA ASN A 275 1.00 -4.03 -13.20
C ASN A 275 1.11 -2.90 -14.23
N GLY A 276 0.05 -2.11 -14.45
CA GLY A 276 0.05 -1.00 -15.39
C GLY A 276 0.20 -1.41 -16.86
N LYS A 277 -0.11 -2.67 -17.21
CA LYS A 277 -0.08 -3.15 -18.61
C LYS A 277 -1.32 -2.72 -19.39
N VAL A 278 -2.41 -2.42 -18.68
CA VAL A 278 -3.70 -1.98 -19.22
C VAL A 278 -3.99 -0.59 -18.65
N ASP A 279 -3.97 0.43 -19.51
CA ASP A 279 -4.26 1.82 -19.15
C ASP A 279 -5.36 2.35 -20.08
N ASP A 280 -6.60 1.99 -19.73
CA ASP A 280 -7.81 2.43 -20.43
C ASP A 280 -8.84 2.86 -19.37
N GLU A 281 -9.02 4.17 -19.24
CA GLU A 281 -9.78 4.80 -18.15
C GLU A 281 -11.29 4.49 -18.22
N ASP A 282 -11.80 4.28 -19.43
CA ASP A 282 -13.23 4.12 -19.70
C ASP A 282 -13.64 2.66 -19.93
N LYS A 283 -12.68 1.73 -19.91
CA LYS A 283 -12.94 0.32 -20.10
C LYS A 283 -13.79 -0.24 -18.96
N GLN A 284 -15.01 -0.64 -19.30
CA GLN A 284 -15.90 -1.32 -18.38
C GLN A 284 -15.56 -2.81 -18.34
N HIS A 285 -15.34 -3.33 -17.14
CA HIS A 285 -15.09 -4.73 -16.88
C HIS A 285 -16.35 -5.38 -16.32
N PHE A 286 -16.76 -6.49 -16.94
CA PHE A 286 -17.83 -7.33 -16.43
C PHE A 286 -17.23 -8.44 -15.57
N ILE A 287 -17.62 -8.48 -14.29
CA ILE A 287 -17.20 -9.50 -13.34
C ILE A 287 -18.33 -10.55 -13.21
N PRO A 288 -18.11 -11.79 -13.65
CA PRO A 288 -19.14 -12.82 -13.65
C PRO A 288 -19.50 -13.23 -12.21
N PHE A 289 -20.80 -13.32 -11.93
CA PHE A 289 -21.33 -13.71 -10.62
C PHE A 289 -21.54 -15.21 -10.52
N GLN A 290 -21.11 -15.79 -9.40
CA GLN A 290 -21.35 -17.18 -9.02
C GLN A 290 -22.21 -17.24 -7.75
N PRO A 291 -23.44 -17.79 -7.80
CA PRO A 291 -24.27 -17.96 -6.61
C PRO A 291 -23.71 -19.03 -5.67
N VAL A 292 -23.98 -18.88 -4.37
CA VAL A 292 -23.78 -19.96 -3.38
C VAL A 292 -24.90 -20.98 -3.57
N ALA A 293 -24.59 -22.13 -4.18
CA ALA A 293 -25.58 -23.14 -4.58
C ALA A 293 -25.65 -24.36 -3.62
N GLY A 294 -24.57 -24.70 -2.93
CA GLY A 294 -24.53 -25.85 -2.01
C GLY A 294 -24.83 -25.49 -0.55
N GLU A 295 -25.43 -26.44 0.19
CA GLU A 295 -25.72 -26.31 1.64
C GLU A 295 -24.44 -26.17 2.51
N ASN A 296 -23.28 -26.58 1.98
CA ASN A 296 -21.96 -26.45 2.62
C ASN A 296 -21.01 -25.49 1.87
N ASP A 297 -21.51 -24.69 0.93
CA ASP A 297 -20.68 -23.70 0.23
C ASP A 297 -20.57 -22.42 1.05
N PHE A 298 -19.37 -22.14 1.57
CA PHE A 298 -19.04 -20.88 2.22
C PHE A 298 -18.52 -19.87 1.18
N LEU A 299 -18.68 -18.56 1.45
CA LEU A 299 -18.20 -17.50 0.54
C LEU A 299 -16.73 -17.69 0.16
N GLN A 300 -15.88 -18.00 1.14
CA GLN A 300 -14.44 -18.27 0.92
C GLN A 300 -14.18 -19.45 -0.02
N THR A 301 -14.94 -20.53 0.12
CA THR A 301 -14.82 -21.72 -0.73
C THR A 301 -15.24 -21.39 -2.16
N VAL A 302 -16.30 -20.59 -2.34
CA VAL A 302 -16.76 -20.15 -3.67
C VAL A 302 -15.74 -19.23 -4.34
N ILE A 303 -15.10 -18.32 -3.61
CA ILE A 303 -13.98 -17.49 -4.13
C ILE A 303 -12.91 -18.39 -4.75
N ASN A 304 -12.42 -19.37 -4.00
CA ASN A 304 -11.35 -20.25 -4.46
C ASN A 304 -11.79 -21.13 -5.63
N LYS A 305 -13.05 -21.61 -5.65
CA LYS A 305 -13.62 -22.36 -6.78
C LYS A 305 -13.68 -21.52 -8.05
N VAL A 306 -14.12 -20.27 -7.97
CA VAL A 306 -14.19 -19.35 -9.13
C VAL A 306 -12.79 -19.07 -9.68
N ILE A 307 -11.82 -18.81 -8.80
CA ILE A 307 -10.43 -18.57 -9.20
C ILE A 307 -9.82 -19.79 -9.90
N ALA A 308 -10.16 -21.00 -9.45
CA ALA A 308 -9.69 -22.25 -10.06
C ALA A 308 -10.40 -22.57 -11.38
N ALA A 309 -11.69 -22.25 -11.52
CA ALA A 309 -12.52 -22.62 -12.67
C ALA A 309 -12.19 -21.83 -13.95
N LYS A 310 -11.53 -20.66 -13.85
CA LYS A 310 -11.21 -19.70 -14.93
C LYS A 310 -12.41 -19.13 -15.71
N GLU A 311 -13.45 -19.91 -15.97
CA GLU A 311 -14.71 -19.48 -16.58
C GLU A 311 -15.90 -19.87 -15.70
N VAL A 312 -16.84 -18.93 -15.54
CA VAL A 312 -18.03 -19.08 -14.71
C VAL A 312 -19.26 -19.01 -15.62
N ASN A 313 -20.16 -19.99 -15.53
CA ASN A 313 -21.45 -19.91 -16.20
C ASN A 313 -22.39 -18.95 -15.45
N HIS A 314 -22.24 -17.67 -15.76
CA HIS A 314 -22.89 -16.58 -15.03
C HIS A 314 -24.30 -16.25 -15.54
N LYS A 315 -24.77 -16.83 -16.66
CA LYS A 315 -26.11 -16.60 -17.24
C LYS A 315 -26.49 -15.10 -17.35
N GLY A 316 -25.52 -14.24 -17.66
CA GLY A 316 -25.69 -12.78 -17.74
C GLY A 316 -25.72 -12.03 -16.39
N GLN A 317 -25.52 -12.70 -15.25
CA GLN A 317 -25.45 -12.07 -13.93
C GLN A 317 -24.01 -11.67 -13.58
N GLY A 318 -23.82 -10.48 -13.03
CA GLY A 318 -22.48 -9.97 -12.72
C GLY A 318 -22.46 -8.52 -12.28
N LEU A 319 -21.26 -7.98 -12.12
CA LEU A 319 -21.04 -6.58 -11.76
C LEU A 319 -20.26 -5.87 -12.86
N TRP A 320 -20.61 -4.62 -13.13
CA TRP A 320 -19.87 -3.74 -14.03
C TRP A 320 -19.03 -2.76 -13.22
N VAL A 321 -17.71 -2.78 -13.42
CA VAL A 321 -16.76 -1.91 -12.73
C VAL A 321 -15.79 -1.27 -13.72
N THR A 322 -15.29 -0.09 -13.39
CA THR A 322 -14.10 0.50 -14.05
C THR A 322 -12.96 0.57 -13.04
N LEU A 323 -11.76 0.20 -13.46
CA LEU A 323 -10.59 0.01 -12.60
C LEU A 323 -9.41 0.82 -13.16
N LYS A 324 -8.71 1.60 -12.32
CA LYS A 324 -7.54 2.36 -12.76
C LYS A 324 -6.47 2.40 -11.66
N LEU A 325 -5.22 2.13 -12.02
CA LEU A 325 -4.09 2.25 -11.09
C LEU A 325 -3.61 3.71 -11.05
N LEU A 326 -3.51 4.26 -9.84
CA LEU A 326 -3.07 5.63 -9.59
C LEU A 326 -1.77 5.63 -8.76
N PRO A 327 -0.70 6.31 -9.20
CA PRO A 327 0.52 6.43 -8.42
C PRO A 327 0.37 7.50 -7.33
N GLY A 328 0.94 7.24 -6.15
CA GLY A 328 1.01 8.17 -5.03
C GLY A 328 0.16 7.78 -3.82
N ASP A 329 0.35 8.53 -2.73
CA ASP A 329 -0.51 8.46 -1.55
C ASP A 329 -1.88 9.14 -1.79
N ILE A 330 -2.82 8.99 -0.85
CA ILE A 330 -4.16 9.56 -0.99
C ILE A 330 -4.17 11.10 -1.13
N HIS A 331 -3.20 11.80 -0.53
CA HIS A 331 -3.11 13.26 -0.60
C HIS A 331 -2.59 13.72 -1.97
N GLN A 332 -1.60 13.01 -2.52
CA GLN A 332 -1.07 13.21 -3.86
C GLN A 332 -2.13 12.89 -4.91
N ILE A 333 -2.81 11.75 -4.79
CA ILE A 333 -3.84 11.32 -5.73
C ILE A 333 -4.98 12.33 -5.80
N ARG A 334 -5.46 12.85 -4.66
CA ARG A 334 -6.52 13.88 -4.63
C ARG A 334 -6.09 15.19 -5.29
N LYS A 335 -4.78 15.48 -5.33
CA LYS A 335 -4.23 16.69 -5.96
C LYS A 335 -3.99 16.50 -7.45
N GLU A 336 -3.46 15.34 -7.86
CA GLU A 336 -3.12 15.05 -9.26
C GLU A 336 -4.33 14.56 -10.08
N PHE A 337 -5.27 13.86 -9.45
CA PHE A 337 -6.45 13.27 -10.09
C PHE A 337 -7.78 13.71 -9.44
N PRO A 338 -8.06 15.03 -9.31
CA PRO A 338 -9.26 15.53 -8.63
C PRO A 338 -10.58 15.16 -9.35
N HIS A 339 -10.53 14.83 -10.65
CA HIS A 339 -11.69 14.40 -11.44
C HIS A 339 -12.11 12.95 -11.11
N LEU A 340 -11.18 12.11 -10.65
CA LEU A 340 -11.45 10.73 -10.26
C LEU A 340 -11.74 10.62 -8.77
N VAL A 341 -10.88 11.24 -7.95
CA VAL A 341 -10.87 11.09 -6.49
C VAL A 341 -11.16 12.42 -5.82
N ASP A 342 -12.36 12.52 -5.26
CA ASP A 342 -12.79 13.65 -4.47
C ASP A 342 -12.74 13.35 -2.96
N ARG A 343 -13.34 14.23 -2.14
CA ARG A 343 -13.41 14.03 -0.68
C ARG A 343 -14.48 13.01 -0.27
N SER A 344 -15.50 12.80 -1.10
CA SER A 344 -16.59 11.83 -0.88
C SER A 344 -16.24 10.41 -1.32
N THR A 345 -15.17 10.25 -2.09
CA THR A 345 -14.68 8.95 -2.55
C THR A 345 -14.24 8.11 -1.35
N ALA A 346 -14.79 6.89 -1.25
CA ALA A 346 -14.46 5.98 -0.15
C ALA A 346 -12.99 5.57 -0.22
N VAL A 347 -12.32 5.49 0.93
CA VAL A 347 -10.91 5.09 1.02
C VAL A 347 -10.84 3.76 1.76
N ALA A 348 -10.51 2.70 1.02
CA ALA A 348 -10.28 1.36 1.57
C ALA A 348 -8.77 1.16 1.73
N ARG A 349 -8.28 1.14 2.96
CA ARG A 349 -6.83 0.96 3.21
C ARG A 349 -6.40 -0.49 3.04
N LYS A 350 -5.12 -0.71 2.77
CA LYS A 350 -4.48 -2.01 2.90
C LYS A 350 -4.56 -2.48 4.35
N MET A 351 -4.88 -3.76 4.56
CA MET A 351 -4.75 -4.41 5.87
C MET A 351 -3.27 -4.71 6.11
N GLY A 352 -2.69 -4.06 7.11
CA GLY A 352 -1.24 -3.97 7.29
C GLY A 352 -0.69 -2.60 6.90
N PHE A 353 0.62 -2.42 7.07
CA PHE A 353 1.27 -1.15 6.80
C PHE A 353 1.62 -0.96 5.32
N PRO A 354 1.62 0.31 4.83
CA PRO A 354 2.30 0.66 3.60
C PRO A 354 3.80 0.31 3.68
N GLU A 355 4.47 0.25 2.53
CA GLU A 355 5.92 -0.02 2.47
C GLU A 355 6.76 1.05 3.18
N ILE A 356 6.25 2.29 3.22
CA ILE A 356 6.87 3.41 3.91
C ILE A 356 5.85 4.04 4.86
N ILE A 357 6.24 4.22 6.12
CA ILE A 357 5.47 4.95 7.12
C ILE A 357 6.21 6.27 7.35
N MET A 358 5.58 7.39 7.02
CA MET A 358 6.20 8.71 7.20
C MET A 358 6.12 9.14 8.67
N PRO A 359 7.12 9.90 9.18
CA PRO A 359 7.06 10.42 10.55
C PRO A 359 5.81 11.30 10.73
N GLY A 360 5.11 11.12 11.86
CA GLY A 360 3.84 11.78 12.15
C GLY A 360 2.57 11.07 11.63
N ASP A 361 2.68 9.99 10.86
CA ASP A 361 1.52 9.18 10.47
C ASP A 361 1.02 8.34 11.67
N VAL A 362 -0.17 8.67 12.17
CA VAL A 362 -0.78 7.99 13.32
C VAL A 362 -1.87 7.06 12.81
N ARG A 363 -1.65 5.75 13.01
CA ARG A 363 -2.60 4.71 12.66
C ARG A 363 -2.83 3.81 13.87
N ASN A 364 -4.09 3.44 14.12
CA ASN A 364 -4.48 2.53 15.19
C ASN A 364 -5.70 1.70 14.78
N ASP A 365 -5.55 0.91 13.72
CA ASP A 365 -6.61 0.06 13.19
C ASP A 365 -6.44 -1.38 13.71
N ILE A 366 -7.49 -1.97 14.27
CA ILE A 366 -7.49 -3.37 14.71
C ILE A 366 -8.44 -4.14 13.80
N TYR A 367 -7.92 -4.99 12.92
CA TYR A 367 -8.75 -5.86 12.10
C TYR A 367 -9.10 -7.12 12.87
N VAL A 368 -10.38 -7.43 12.94
CA VAL A 368 -10.93 -8.61 13.61
C VAL A 368 -11.66 -9.44 12.57
N THR A 369 -11.19 -10.65 12.33
CA THR A 369 -11.79 -11.62 11.43
C THR A 369 -12.50 -12.70 12.23
N LEU A 370 -13.79 -12.86 12.00
CA LEU A 370 -14.55 -14.03 12.46
C LEU A 370 -14.19 -15.20 11.55
N VAL A 371 -13.43 -16.18 12.04
CA VAL A 371 -12.93 -17.29 11.19
C VAL A 371 -13.99 -18.38 11.11
N GLN A 372 -14.18 -19.12 12.19
CA GLN A 372 -15.08 -20.26 12.25
C GLN A 372 -15.53 -20.57 13.67
N GLY A 373 -16.55 -21.42 13.80
CA GLY A 373 -16.95 -22.01 15.07
C GLY A 373 -17.47 -23.43 14.91
N ASP A 374 -17.63 -24.14 16.02
CA ASP A 374 -18.29 -25.45 16.10
C ASP A 374 -19.25 -25.42 17.28
N PHE A 375 -20.55 -25.50 17.00
CA PHE A 375 -21.58 -25.38 18.03
C PHE A 375 -22.45 -26.64 18.05
N ASP A 376 -22.55 -27.25 19.22
CA ASP A 376 -23.43 -28.40 19.40
C ASP A 376 -24.91 -28.02 19.30
N LYS A 377 -25.70 -28.95 18.74
CA LYS A 377 -27.16 -28.83 18.62
C LYS A 377 -27.87 -28.69 19.98
N GLY A 378 -27.24 -29.13 21.06
CA GLY A 378 -27.82 -29.13 22.40
C GLY A 378 -29.12 -29.96 22.44
N SER A 379 -30.20 -29.35 22.92
CA SER A 379 -31.53 -29.95 23.00
C SER A 379 -32.36 -29.87 21.71
N LYS A 380 -31.85 -29.21 20.64
CA LYS A 380 -32.58 -29.09 19.36
C LYS A 380 -32.36 -30.32 18.48
N THR A 381 -33.36 -30.62 17.65
CA THR A 381 -33.30 -31.71 16.65
C THR A 381 -32.34 -31.40 15.51
N THR A 382 -32.30 -30.15 15.07
CA THR A 382 -31.41 -29.63 14.02
C THR A 382 -30.31 -28.74 14.61
N ALA A 383 -29.24 -28.52 13.83
CA ALA A 383 -28.21 -27.55 14.20
C ALA A 383 -28.77 -26.13 14.34
N LYS A 384 -28.11 -25.30 15.14
CA LYS A 384 -28.50 -23.90 15.39
C LYS A 384 -28.06 -23.04 14.20
N ASN A 385 -28.93 -22.12 13.76
CA ASN A 385 -28.55 -20.97 12.94
C ASN A 385 -27.84 -19.95 13.83
N VAL A 386 -26.50 -19.94 13.82
CA VAL A 386 -25.71 -19.12 14.74
C VAL A 386 -25.45 -17.73 14.14
N GLU A 387 -25.82 -16.69 14.89
CA GLU A 387 -25.43 -15.30 14.64
C GLU A 387 -24.42 -14.90 15.73
N VAL A 388 -23.26 -14.39 15.30
CA VAL A 388 -22.25 -13.81 16.19
C VAL A 388 -22.44 -12.31 16.20
N THR A 389 -22.58 -11.75 17.38
CA THR A 389 -22.62 -10.30 17.58
C THR A 389 -21.31 -9.84 18.21
N VAL A 390 -20.60 -8.95 17.51
CA VAL A 390 -19.34 -8.35 17.94
C VAL A 390 -19.61 -6.95 18.47
N SER A 391 -19.05 -6.64 19.63
CA SER A 391 -19.15 -5.33 20.26
C SER A 391 -17.91 -5.05 21.09
N VAL A 392 -17.56 -3.76 21.22
CA VAL A 392 -16.41 -3.32 22.03
C VAL A 392 -16.92 -2.77 23.35
N TYR A 393 -16.30 -3.18 24.44
CA TYR A 393 -16.64 -2.76 25.80
C TYR A 393 -15.38 -2.31 26.53
N ASP A 394 -15.55 -1.44 27.52
CA ASP A 394 -14.52 -1.10 28.50
C ASP A 394 -14.53 -2.06 29.70
N GLU A 395 -13.56 -1.88 30.61
CA GLU A 395 -13.38 -2.67 31.83
C GLU A 395 -14.59 -2.61 32.78
N ASP A 396 -15.34 -1.52 32.74
CA ASP A 396 -16.57 -1.31 33.54
C ASP A 396 -17.81 -1.96 32.89
N GLY A 397 -17.68 -2.50 31.68
CA GLY A 397 -18.78 -3.12 30.94
C GLY A 397 -19.68 -2.13 30.20
N LYS A 398 -19.24 -0.89 30.00
CA LYS A 398 -19.89 0.09 29.13
C LYS A 398 -19.43 -0.12 27.68
N ARG A 399 -20.38 -0.02 26.75
CA ARG A 399 -20.12 -0.21 25.32
C ARG A 399 -19.48 1.05 24.73
N LEU A 400 -18.45 0.86 23.90
CA LEU A 400 -17.92 1.91 23.05
C LEU A 400 -18.78 2.02 21.79
N GLU A 401 -19.33 3.21 21.55
CA GLU A 401 -20.24 3.47 20.44
C GLU A 401 -19.47 3.90 19.17
N SER A 402 -19.93 3.46 18.00
CA SER A 402 -19.38 3.89 16.70
C SER A 402 -17.87 3.68 16.52
N VAL A 403 -17.37 2.53 16.95
CA VAL A 403 -15.94 2.13 16.82
C VAL A 403 -15.69 1.01 15.81
N ILE A 404 -16.74 0.35 15.32
CA ILE A 404 -16.63 -0.77 14.37
C ILE A 404 -16.96 -0.29 12.96
N PHE A 405 -16.10 -0.61 12.01
CA PHE A 405 -16.24 -0.30 10.60
C PHE A 405 -16.30 -1.62 9.81
N PRO A 406 -17.49 -2.04 9.32
CA PRO A 406 -17.62 -3.27 8.54
C PRO A 406 -16.94 -3.18 7.17
N GLY A 407 -16.78 -1.96 6.66
CA GLY A 407 -16.06 -1.66 5.44
C GLY A 407 -15.90 -0.15 5.26
N ALA A 408 -15.03 0.24 4.33
CA ALA A 408 -14.92 1.60 3.83
C ALA A 408 -16.22 2.01 3.12
N GLY A 409 -16.53 3.31 3.21
CA GLY A 409 -17.72 3.90 2.60
C GLY A 409 -18.95 3.89 3.51
N ASP A 410 -19.05 3.07 4.54
CA ASP A 410 -20.18 3.10 5.48
C ASP A 410 -19.80 3.79 6.80
N GLU A 411 -20.82 4.18 7.58
CA GLU A 411 -20.61 4.80 8.89
C GLU A 411 -20.17 3.80 9.95
N ALA A 412 -19.55 4.32 11.01
CA ALA A 412 -19.12 3.51 12.14
C ALA A 412 -20.32 3.03 12.96
N ILE A 413 -20.33 1.73 13.28
CA ILE A 413 -21.38 1.07 14.06
C ILE A 413 -20.84 0.62 15.43
N SER A 414 -21.75 0.38 16.37
CA SER A 414 -21.41 -0.09 17.72
C SER A 414 -21.53 -1.61 17.87
N GLU A 415 -22.28 -2.25 16.97
CA GLU A 415 -22.60 -3.67 17.01
C GLU A 415 -22.56 -4.24 15.60
N TYR A 416 -21.69 -5.23 15.36
CA TYR A 416 -21.63 -5.96 14.10
C TYR A 416 -22.25 -7.34 14.25
N LYS A 417 -23.06 -7.77 13.27
CA LYS A 417 -23.72 -9.08 13.25
C LYS A 417 -23.22 -9.90 12.08
N SER A 418 -22.78 -11.13 12.32
CA SER A 418 -22.26 -12.01 11.28
C SER A 418 -23.32 -12.46 10.28
N VAL A 419 -22.88 -13.02 9.17
CA VAL A 419 -23.71 -13.83 8.28
C VAL A 419 -24.18 -15.10 9.01
N ILE A 420 -25.38 -15.54 8.69
CA ILE A 420 -26.01 -16.72 9.28
C ILE A 420 -26.07 -17.82 8.22
N TYR A 421 -25.40 -18.93 8.52
CA TYR A 421 -25.48 -20.16 7.72
C TYR A 421 -26.60 -21.05 8.27
N TYR A 422 -27.54 -21.43 7.40
CA TYR A 422 -28.74 -22.17 7.78
C TYR A 422 -28.39 -23.61 8.19
N GLN A 423 -28.67 -23.97 9.45
CA GLN A 423 -28.47 -25.30 10.03
C GLN A 423 -27.06 -25.87 9.85
N VAL A 424 -26.03 -25.02 9.80
CA VAL A 424 -24.63 -25.45 9.70
C VAL A 424 -24.02 -25.53 11.10
N LYS A 425 -23.57 -26.73 11.51
CA LYS A 425 -22.91 -26.96 12.80
C LYS A 425 -21.59 -26.19 12.93
N GLN A 426 -20.82 -26.18 11.84
CA GLN A 426 -19.49 -25.58 11.77
C GLN A 426 -19.48 -24.37 10.81
N PRO A 427 -20.07 -23.22 11.20
CA PRO A 427 -20.08 -22.04 10.36
C PRO A 427 -18.65 -21.51 10.14
N ARG A 428 -18.34 -21.17 8.89
CA ARG A 428 -17.09 -20.51 8.48
C ARG A 428 -17.43 -19.14 7.93
N TRP A 429 -17.26 -18.10 8.74
CA TRP A 429 -17.64 -16.74 8.39
C TRP A 429 -16.62 -16.09 7.47
N PHE A 430 -15.34 -16.11 7.87
CA PHE A 430 -14.26 -15.35 7.23
C PHE A 430 -14.64 -13.88 6.98
N GLU A 431 -15.34 -13.28 7.95
CA GLU A 431 -15.77 -11.88 7.89
C GLU A 431 -14.80 -11.00 8.67
N THR A 432 -14.16 -10.07 7.98
CA THR A 432 -13.23 -9.10 8.59
C THR A 432 -13.91 -7.76 8.79
N VAL A 433 -13.83 -7.24 10.01
CA VAL A 433 -14.26 -5.89 10.38
C VAL A 433 -13.09 -5.11 10.98
N LYS A 434 -13.05 -3.80 10.74
CA LYS A 434 -12.09 -2.91 11.38
C LYS A 434 -12.67 -2.37 12.68
N VAL A 435 -11.87 -2.36 13.72
CA VAL A 435 -12.17 -1.75 15.02
C VAL A 435 -11.19 -0.62 15.23
N ALA A 436 -11.68 0.62 15.24
CA ALA A 436 -10.86 1.81 15.43
C ALA A 436 -11.24 2.47 16.75
N ILE A 437 -10.35 2.30 17.74
CA ILE A 437 -10.53 2.81 19.11
C ILE A 437 -9.45 3.87 19.35
N PRO A 438 -9.78 4.98 20.04
CA PRO A 438 -8.77 5.93 20.50
C PRO A 438 -7.66 5.23 21.28
N ILE A 439 -6.40 5.61 21.02
CA ILE A 439 -5.23 4.90 21.58
C ILE A 439 -5.27 4.85 23.12
N GLU A 440 -5.80 5.89 23.75
CA GLU A 440 -5.98 6.02 25.19
C GLU A 440 -6.94 4.98 25.79
N ASP A 441 -7.96 4.57 25.03
CA ASP A 441 -9.00 3.64 25.49
C ASP A 441 -8.67 2.17 25.20
N VAL A 442 -7.65 1.89 24.37
CA VAL A 442 -7.29 0.51 23.99
C VAL A 442 -6.90 -0.34 25.21
N ASN A 443 -6.22 0.27 26.20
CA ASN A 443 -5.72 -0.44 27.38
C ASN A 443 -6.82 -1.02 28.27
N ARG A 444 -7.99 -0.38 28.30
CA ARG A 444 -9.16 -0.73 29.12
C ARG A 444 -10.26 -1.42 28.30
N SER A 445 -10.03 -1.65 27.02
CA SER A 445 -11.04 -2.18 26.10
C SER A 445 -10.87 -3.67 25.82
N HIS A 446 -11.99 -4.34 25.58
CA HIS A 446 -12.05 -5.73 25.13
C HIS A 446 -13.14 -5.94 24.08
N LEU A 447 -12.96 -6.97 23.27
CA LEU A 447 -13.95 -7.43 22.31
C LEU A 447 -14.85 -8.47 22.98
N ARG A 448 -16.16 -8.30 22.83
CA ARG A 448 -17.17 -9.23 23.30
C ARG A 448 -17.91 -9.85 22.12
N PHE A 449 -17.98 -11.17 22.11
CA PHE A 449 -18.67 -11.98 21.12
C PHE A 449 -19.82 -12.69 21.79
N THR A 450 -21.04 -12.42 21.35
CA THR A 450 -22.23 -13.11 21.87
C THR A 450 -22.85 -13.97 20.79
N PHE A 451 -23.31 -15.16 21.17
CA PHE A 451 -23.88 -16.14 20.25
C PHE A 451 -25.37 -16.26 20.47
N ARG A 452 -26.14 -16.04 19.40
CA ARG A 452 -27.60 -16.17 19.39
C ARG A 452 -28.05 -17.14 18.32
N HIS A 453 -29.10 -17.90 18.61
CA HIS A 453 -29.78 -18.68 17.59
C HIS A 453 -30.84 -17.83 16.89
N ARG A 454 -30.85 -17.81 15.56
CA ARG A 454 -31.89 -17.13 14.78
C ARG A 454 -32.92 -18.09 14.20
N SER A 455 -34.20 -17.83 14.44
CA SER A 455 -35.31 -18.66 13.98
C SER A 455 -35.91 -18.12 12.67
N SER A 456 -36.58 -18.98 11.90
CA SER A 456 -37.37 -18.54 10.74
C SER A 456 -38.65 -17.79 11.14
N GLN A 457 -39.15 -18.02 12.37
CA GLN A 457 -40.37 -17.40 12.88
C GLN A 457 -40.03 -16.22 13.80
N ASP A 458 -40.60 -15.04 13.54
CA ASP A 458 -40.29 -13.80 14.26
C ASP A 458 -40.59 -13.88 15.77
N SER A 459 -41.72 -14.49 16.14
CA SER A 459 -42.11 -14.63 17.56
C SER A 459 -41.14 -15.53 18.33
N LYS A 460 -40.69 -16.63 17.72
CA LYS A 460 -39.69 -17.53 18.33
C LYS A 460 -38.33 -16.86 18.38
N ASP A 461 -37.93 -16.18 17.31
CA ASP A 461 -36.65 -15.47 17.21
C ASP A 461 -36.49 -14.41 18.31
N LYS A 462 -37.53 -13.61 18.56
CA LYS A 462 -37.53 -12.60 19.63
C LYS A 462 -37.42 -13.18 21.04
N SER A 463 -37.83 -14.44 21.23
CA SER A 463 -37.71 -15.14 22.51
C SER A 463 -36.35 -15.82 22.72
N GLU A 464 -35.54 -15.96 21.67
CA GLU A 464 -34.22 -16.59 21.75
C GLU A 464 -33.24 -15.65 22.44
N LYS A 465 -32.71 -16.10 23.58
CA LYS A 465 -31.70 -15.38 24.35
C LYS A 465 -30.28 -15.74 23.87
N ILE A 466 -29.31 -14.94 24.29
CA ILE A 466 -27.89 -15.27 24.13
C ILE A 466 -27.63 -16.59 24.87
N PHE A 467 -27.02 -17.56 24.18
CA PHE A 467 -26.76 -18.88 24.76
C PHE A 467 -25.29 -19.09 25.14
N ALA A 468 -24.39 -18.27 24.63
CA ALA A 468 -22.95 -18.33 24.92
C ALA A 468 -22.26 -16.98 24.68
N LEU A 469 -21.07 -16.82 25.25
CA LEU A 469 -20.21 -15.64 25.11
C LEU A 469 -18.74 -16.05 25.02
N ALA A 470 -17.98 -15.31 24.22
CA ALA A 470 -16.53 -15.31 24.21
C ALA A 470 -16.02 -13.87 24.26
N PHE A 471 -14.80 -13.66 24.72
CA PHE A 471 -14.21 -12.32 24.77
C PHE A 471 -12.68 -12.39 24.63
N VAL A 472 -12.07 -11.27 24.25
CA VAL A 472 -10.61 -11.12 24.25
C VAL A 472 -10.23 -9.68 24.62
N LYS A 473 -9.23 -9.52 25.49
CA LYS A 473 -8.71 -8.21 25.90
C LYS A 473 -7.78 -7.67 24.81
N LEU A 474 -7.87 -6.38 24.50
CA LEU A 474 -7.03 -5.76 23.46
C LEU A 474 -5.59 -5.52 23.91
N MET A 475 -5.39 -5.42 25.23
CA MET A 475 -4.07 -5.30 25.84
C MET A 475 -3.83 -6.47 26.80
N ARG A 476 -2.62 -7.03 26.75
CA ARG A 476 -2.17 -8.11 27.63
C ARG A 476 -1.72 -7.53 28.98
N TYR A 477 -1.54 -8.41 29.97
CA TYR A 477 -1.09 -8.03 31.31
C TYR A 477 0.33 -7.42 31.34
N ASP A 478 1.15 -7.72 30.33
CA ASP A 478 2.50 -7.16 30.14
C ASP A 478 2.47 -5.75 29.50
N GLY A 479 1.28 -5.23 29.19
CA GLY A 479 1.08 -3.93 28.57
C GLY A 479 1.29 -3.90 27.05
N THR A 480 1.60 -5.03 26.42
CA THR A 480 1.64 -5.16 24.95
C THR A 480 0.24 -5.36 24.39
N THR A 481 0.06 -5.04 23.11
CA THR A 481 -1.22 -5.30 22.42
C THR A 481 -1.44 -6.78 22.17
N LEU A 482 -2.70 -7.14 21.91
CA LEU A 482 -3.08 -8.47 21.46
C LEU A 482 -2.23 -8.87 20.25
N ARG A 483 -1.65 -10.08 20.29
CA ARG A 483 -0.79 -10.59 19.22
C ARG A 483 -1.57 -10.80 17.93
N ASP A 484 -0.91 -10.54 16.81
CA ASP A 484 -1.46 -10.89 15.50
C ASP A 484 -1.54 -12.40 15.32
N GLY A 485 -2.57 -12.86 14.61
CA GLY A 485 -2.77 -14.27 14.30
C GLY A 485 -4.14 -14.80 14.70
N GLU A 486 -4.26 -16.12 14.79
CA GLU A 486 -5.49 -16.81 15.17
C GLU A 486 -5.56 -16.99 16.69
N HIS A 487 -6.75 -16.78 17.26
CA HIS A 487 -7.04 -16.94 18.68
C HIS A 487 -8.19 -17.91 18.87
N ASP A 488 -7.91 -19.03 19.54
CA ASP A 488 -8.93 -19.97 19.99
C ASP A 488 -9.53 -19.49 21.30
N LEU A 489 -10.72 -18.90 21.20
CA LEU A 489 -11.41 -18.32 22.35
C LEU A 489 -12.17 -19.40 23.12
N ILE A 490 -12.30 -19.18 24.43
CA ILE A 490 -13.13 -20.01 25.29
C ILE A 490 -14.59 -19.56 25.17
N VAL A 491 -15.48 -20.51 24.91
CA VAL A 491 -16.92 -20.26 24.83
C VAL A 491 -17.56 -20.53 26.19
N TYR A 492 -17.96 -19.47 26.87
CA TYR A 492 -18.64 -19.51 28.16
C TYR A 492 -20.16 -19.62 28.02
N LYS A 493 -20.78 -20.45 28.88
CA LYS A 493 -22.23 -20.58 29.01
C LYS A 493 -22.66 -20.31 30.46
N ALA A 494 -23.67 -19.48 30.64
CA ALA A 494 -24.30 -19.12 31.91
C ALA A 494 -25.67 -18.50 31.64
N GLU A 495 -26.38 -18.06 32.68
CA GLU A 495 -27.61 -17.27 32.52
C GLU A 495 -27.33 -15.94 31.81
N ALA A 496 -28.24 -15.51 30.93
CA ALA A 496 -28.03 -14.36 30.04
C ALA A 496 -27.57 -13.08 30.77
N LYS A 497 -28.22 -12.71 31.88
CA LYS A 497 -27.86 -11.50 32.66
C LYS A 497 -26.45 -11.58 33.23
N LYS A 498 -26.01 -12.77 33.58
CA LYS A 498 -24.68 -13.01 34.15
C LYS A 498 -23.59 -13.07 33.08
N LEU A 499 -23.95 -13.57 31.90
CA LEU A 499 -23.07 -13.60 30.75
C LEU A 499 -22.66 -12.18 30.32
N GLU A 500 -23.57 -11.22 30.45
CA GLU A 500 -23.34 -9.84 30.06
C GLU A 500 -22.52 -9.02 31.07
N ASP A 501 -22.24 -9.55 32.27
CA ASP A 501 -21.50 -8.86 33.33
C ASP A 501 -19.98 -8.96 33.10
N ALA A 502 -19.37 -7.82 32.77
CA ALA A 502 -17.94 -7.69 32.50
C ALA A 502 -17.06 -8.07 33.68
N SER A 503 -17.47 -7.70 34.90
CA SER A 503 -16.69 -7.98 36.11
C SER A 503 -16.53 -9.49 36.35
N THR A 504 -17.54 -10.28 35.98
CA THR A 504 -17.51 -11.74 36.09
C THR A 504 -16.53 -12.35 35.09
N TYR A 505 -16.69 -12.10 33.78
CA TYR A 505 -15.88 -12.81 32.76
C TYR A 505 -14.47 -12.23 32.59
N LEU A 506 -14.20 -10.96 32.86
CA LEU A 506 -12.86 -10.36 32.69
C LEU A 506 -11.82 -10.95 33.67
N SER A 507 -12.27 -11.56 34.76
CA SER A 507 -11.41 -12.31 35.70
C SER A 507 -10.99 -13.68 35.17
N LEU A 508 -11.69 -14.21 34.16
CA LEU A 508 -11.48 -15.54 33.58
C LEU A 508 -10.47 -15.49 32.42
N PRO A 509 -9.86 -16.64 32.06
CA PRO A 509 -9.03 -16.73 30.86
C PRO A 509 -9.84 -16.47 29.58
N SER A 510 -9.23 -15.77 28.63
CA SER A 510 -9.88 -15.42 27.35
C SER A 510 -9.68 -16.49 26.26
N THR A 511 -8.47 -17.05 26.19
CA THR A 511 -8.07 -18.02 25.17
C THR A 511 -7.74 -19.39 25.79
N LYS A 512 -7.78 -20.44 24.97
CA LYS A 512 -7.37 -21.79 25.40
C LYS A 512 -5.90 -21.84 25.82
N ILE A 513 -5.03 -21.07 25.15
CA ILE A 513 -3.61 -20.95 25.49
C ILE A 513 -3.44 -20.37 26.91
N GLU A 514 -4.17 -19.31 27.24
CA GLU A 514 -4.12 -18.70 28.57
C GLU A 514 -4.63 -19.66 29.66
N LEU A 515 -5.60 -20.51 29.33
CA LEU A 515 -6.10 -21.55 30.24
C LEU A 515 -5.04 -22.64 30.50
N GLU A 516 -4.29 -23.04 29.48
CA GLU A 516 -3.18 -24.00 29.61
C GLU A 516 -2.02 -23.42 30.42
N GLU A 517 -1.62 -22.17 30.15
CA GLU A 517 -0.53 -21.46 30.84
C GLU A 517 -0.79 -21.30 32.36
N LYS A 518 -2.05 -21.09 32.75
CA LYS A 518 -2.43 -21.00 34.17
C LYS A 518 -2.43 -22.35 34.90
N GLY A 519 -1.95 -23.44 34.28
CA GLY A 519 -1.80 -24.76 34.92
C GLY A 519 -3.12 -25.49 35.19
N HIS A 520 -4.23 -25.01 34.61
CA HIS A 520 -5.56 -25.57 34.83
C HIS A 520 -5.81 -26.88 34.04
N SER A 521 -4.85 -27.32 33.21
CA SER A 521 -4.89 -28.60 32.48
C SER A 521 -4.34 -29.79 33.29
N ALA A 522 -3.67 -29.57 34.43
CA ALA A 522 -2.93 -30.61 35.15
C ALA A 522 -3.74 -31.42 36.20
N THR A 523 -5.02 -31.09 36.44
CA THR A 523 -5.88 -31.90 37.33
C THR A 523 -6.94 -32.60 36.50
N GLY A 524 -6.87 -33.94 36.42
CA GLY A 524 -7.71 -34.80 35.57
C GLY A 524 -9.22 -34.84 35.89
N LYS A 525 -9.80 -33.78 36.43
CA LYS A 525 -11.24 -33.55 36.49
C LYS A 525 -11.63 -32.64 35.33
N SER A 526 -12.54 -33.09 34.47
CA SER A 526 -13.10 -32.27 33.38
C SER A 526 -13.59 -30.93 33.94
N MET A 527 -12.81 -29.87 33.73
CA MET A 527 -12.97 -28.56 34.34
C MET A 527 -14.08 -27.77 33.61
N GLN A 528 -15.31 -28.29 33.66
CA GLN A 528 -16.45 -27.68 32.97
C GLN A 528 -16.95 -26.40 33.66
N ASN A 529 -16.55 -26.12 34.90
CA ASN A 529 -16.99 -24.96 35.67
C ASN A 529 -15.77 -24.18 36.18
N LEU A 530 -15.60 -22.94 35.74
CA LEU A 530 -14.58 -22.01 36.26
C LEU A 530 -15.29 -20.77 36.81
N GLY A 531 -15.25 -20.63 38.13
CA GLY A 531 -16.12 -19.68 38.83
C GLY A 531 -17.59 -20.07 38.67
N SER A 532 -18.41 -19.13 38.19
CA SER A 532 -19.85 -19.32 38.00
C SER A 532 -20.27 -19.43 36.53
N CYS A 533 -19.29 -19.52 35.64
CA CYS A 533 -19.47 -19.73 34.20
C CYS A 533 -19.06 -21.16 33.84
N THR A 534 -19.80 -21.77 32.92
CA THR A 534 -19.47 -23.10 32.41
C THR A 534 -18.66 -22.99 31.12
N ILE A 535 -17.56 -23.74 31.01
CA ILE A 535 -16.73 -23.82 29.81
C ILE A 535 -17.39 -24.82 28.86
N SER A 536 -17.83 -24.34 27.70
CA SER A 536 -18.45 -25.17 26.68
C SER A 536 -17.41 -26.01 25.94
N LYS A 537 -17.86 -27.13 25.36
CA LYS A 537 -17.09 -27.89 24.36
C LYS A 537 -17.12 -27.24 22.97
N ASP A 538 -17.99 -26.24 22.78
CA ASP A 538 -18.08 -25.48 21.55
C ASP A 538 -16.74 -24.77 21.25
N SER A 539 -16.43 -24.61 19.97
CA SER A 539 -15.21 -23.93 19.50
C SER A 539 -15.56 -22.61 18.83
N PHE A 540 -14.73 -21.59 19.06
CA PHE A 540 -14.83 -20.33 18.34
C PHE A 540 -13.44 -19.75 18.12
N GLN A 541 -13.14 -19.43 16.86
CA GLN A 541 -11.84 -18.94 16.44
C GLN A 541 -12.00 -17.58 15.76
N ILE A 542 -11.15 -16.64 16.16
CA ILE A 542 -11.00 -15.34 15.51
C ILE A 542 -9.57 -15.20 14.99
N SER A 543 -9.36 -14.27 14.07
CA SER A 543 -8.02 -13.79 13.73
C SER A 543 -7.95 -12.29 13.92
N THR A 544 -6.85 -11.79 14.47
CA THR A 544 -6.63 -10.36 14.67
C THR A 544 -5.37 -9.90 13.96
N LEU A 545 -5.41 -8.68 13.44
CA LEU A 545 -4.27 -7.98 12.86
C LEU A 545 -4.28 -6.52 13.35
N VAL A 546 -3.32 -6.16 14.18
CA VAL A 546 -3.19 -4.84 14.81
C VAL A 546 -2.24 -3.97 13.98
N CYS A 547 -2.78 -2.93 13.37
CA CYS A 547 -2.05 -1.90 12.64
C CYS A 547 -1.93 -0.64 13.52
N SER A 548 -1.04 -0.66 14.51
CA SER A 548 -0.75 0.49 15.36
C SER A 548 0.67 1.03 15.15
N THR A 549 0.80 2.34 14.92
CA THR A 549 2.10 3.04 14.96
C THR A 549 2.47 3.53 16.36
N LYS A 550 1.62 3.27 17.37
CA LYS A 550 1.83 3.72 18.76
C LYS A 550 1.85 2.61 19.81
N LEU A 551 1.22 1.48 19.52
CA LEU A 551 1.15 0.34 20.43
C LEU A 551 1.86 -0.88 19.83
N THR A 552 2.98 -1.29 20.43
CA THR A 552 3.76 -2.45 19.98
C THR A 552 3.26 -3.78 20.57
N GLN A 553 3.55 -4.87 19.87
CA GLN A 553 3.36 -6.25 20.35
C GLN A 553 4.64 -6.83 20.96
N ASN A 554 5.77 -6.12 20.85
CA ASN A 554 7.06 -6.57 21.34
C ASN A 554 7.34 -6.00 22.75
N VAL A 555 7.62 -6.89 23.70
CA VAL A 555 7.85 -6.54 25.11
C VAL A 555 9.14 -5.72 25.28
N ASP A 556 10.21 -6.06 24.57
CA ASP A 556 11.50 -5.37 24.66
C ASP A 556 11.40 -3.93 24.14
N LEU A 557 10.71 -3.74 23.00
CA LEU A 557 10.46 -2.42 22.44
C LEU A 557 9.54 -1.60 23.35
N LEU A 558 8.49 -2.22 23.91
CA LEU A 558 7.61 -1.55 24.87
C LEU A 558 8.37 -1.08 26.11
N GLY A 559 9.29 -1.91 26.62
CA GLY A 559 10.14 -1.57 27.76
C GLY A 559 11.02 -0.35 27.49
N LEU A 560 11.48 -0.16 26.25
CA LEU A 560 12.17 1.06 25.83
C LEU A 560 11.21 2.26 25.70
N LEU A 561 10.05 2.09 25.06
CA LEU A 561 9.11 3.20 24.86
C LEU A 561 8.52 3.70 26.20
N LYS A 562 8.32 2.81 27.16
CA LYS A 562 7.86 3.12 28.53
C LYS A 562 9.01 3.16 29.55
N TRP A 563 10.23 3.47 29.13
CA TRP A 563 11.42 3.41 29.99
C TRP A 563 11.30 4.22 31.29
N ARG A 564 10.57 5.33 31.28
CA ARG A 564 10.31 6.18 32.47
C ARG A 564 9.54 5.45 33.57
N SER A 565 8.79 4.40 33.23
CA SER A 565 8.03 3.60 34.21
C SER A 565 8.92 2.64 35.00
N ASN A 566 10.09 2.26 34.46
CA ASN A 566 11.00 1.32 35.12
C ASN A 566 12.46 1.57 34.70
N THR A 567 13.09 2.56 35.33
CA THR A 567 14.47 2.99 35.04
C THR A 567 15.52 1.93 35.38
N ASN A 568 15.23 1.02 36.31
CA ASN A 568 16.15 -0.04 36.73
C ASN A 568 16.45 -1.06 35.62
N LEU A 569 15.52 -1.26 34.68
CA LEU A 569 15.69 -2.20 33.56
C LEU A 569 16.24 -1.53 32.30
N LEU A 570 16.55 -0.23 32.34
CA LEU A 570 16.91 0.56 31.16
C LEU A 570 18.14 0.01 30.42
N GLN A 571 19.19 -0.37 31.15
CA GLN A 571 20.39 -0.95 30.56
C GLN A 571 20.10 -2.27 29.83
N GLN A 572 19.21 -3.09 30.39
CA GLN A 572 18.77 -4.34 29.77
C GLN A 572 17.91 -4.06 28.53
N ASN A 573 16.96 -3.13 28.61
CA ASN A 573 16.08 -2.77 27.49
C ASN A 573 16.88 -2.26 26.28
N LEU A 574 17.89 -1.41 26.49
CA LEU A 574 18.78 -0.93 25.42
C LEU A 574 19.55 -2.08 24.75
N LYS A 575 20.03 -3.06 25.52
CA LYS A 575 20.71 -4.25 24.96
C LYS A 575 19.75 -5.19 24.22
N GLN A 576 18.49 -5.31 24.67
CA GLN A 576 17.50 -6.15 23.99
C GLN A 576 16.95 -5.50 22.72
N LEU A 577 16.88 -4.16 22.63
CA LEU A 577 16.50 -3.44 21.42
C LEU A 577 17.30 -3.90 20.20
N MET A 578 18.60 -4.13 20.37
CA MET A 578 19.51 -4.59 19.31
C MET A 578 19.20 -6.02 18.81
N LYS A 579 18.26 -6.73 19.44
CA LYS A 579 17.79 -8.07 19.06
C LYS A 579 16.35 -8.08 18.54
N VAL A 580 15.65 -6.95 18.62
CA VAL A 580 14.27 -6.83 18.11
C VAL A 580 14.29 -6.94 16.59
N ASP A 581 13.25 -7.55 16.02
CA ASP A 581 13.11 -7.63 14.56
C ASP A 581 13.10 -6.22 13.94
N GLY A 582 13.91 -6.04 12.90
CA GLY A 582 14.04 -4.74 12.23
C GLY A 582 12.71 -4.23 11.66
N GLY A 583 11.78 -5.13 11.31
CA GLY A 583 10.43 -4.78 10.85
C GLY A 583 9.56 -4.14 11.92
N GLU A 584 9.78 -4.46 13.19
CA GLU A 584 9.13 -3.79 14.33
C GLU A 584 9.77 -2.42 14.57
N VAL A 585 11.10 -2.36 14.67
CA VAL A 585 11.85 -1.12 14.91
C VAL A 585 11.51 -0.02 13.88
N VAL A 586 11.39 -0.36 12.59
CA VAL A 586 11.07 0.63 11.55
C VAL A 586 9.62 1.16 11.63
N LYS A 587 8.68 0.39 12.19
CA LYS A 587 7.29 0.86 12.40
C LYS A 587 7.24 1.96 13.47
N PHE A 588 8.06 1.83 14.50
CA PHE A 588 8.16 2.77 15.61
C PHE A 588 9.43 3.62 15.52
N LEU A 589 9.96 3.85 14.31
CA LEU A 589 11.27 4.47 14.13
C LEU A 589 11.36 5.83 14.82
N GLN A 590 10.33 6.67 14.65
CA GLN A 590 10.26 7.97 15.29
C GLN A 590 10.27 7.85 16.81
N ASP A 591 9.32 7.11 17.39
CA ASP A 591 9.19 6.98 18.85
C ASP A 591 10.42 6.29 19.49
N THR A 592 11.06 5.37 18.76
CA THR A 592 12.31 4.71 19.20
C THR A 592 13.47 5.69 19.24
N LEU A 593 13.65 6.51 18.19
CA LEU A 593 14.70 7.53 18.15
C LEU A 593 14.46 8.61 19.20
N ASP A 594 13.21 9.07 19.36
CA ASP A 594 12.83 10.04 20.39
C ASP A 594 13.12 9.48 21.80
N ALA A 595 12.78 8.22 22.07
CA ALA A 595 13.11 7.56 23.34
C ALA A 595 14.62 7.50 23.58
N LEU A 596 15.42 7.09 22.58
CA LEU A 596 16.87 7.01 22.67
C LEU A 596 17.53 8.35 23.00
N PHE A 597 17.14 9.42 22.30
CA PHE A 597 17.70 10.75 22.57
C PHE A 597 17.22 11.31 23.91
N ASN A 598 15.96 11.08 24.30
CA ASN A 598 15.48 11.47 25.63
C ASN A 598 16.24 10.76 26.75
N ILE A 599 16.52 9.46 26.62
CA ILE A 599 17.35 8.70 27.57
C ILE A 599 18.74 9.32 27.68
N MET A 600 19.35 9.68 26.55
CA MET A 600 20.67 10.32 26.51
C MET A 600 20.66 11.70 27.18
N MET A 601 19.59 12.48 27.04
CA MET A 601 19.49 13.82 27.64
C MET A 601 19.20 13.76 29.15
N GLU A 602 18.27 12.91 29.58
CA GLU A 602 17.85 12.80 30.98
C GLU A 602 18.89 12.11 31.89
N ASN A 603 19.77 11.28 31.32
CA ASN A 603 20.86 10.61 32.07
C ASN A 603 22.21 11.28 31.76
N SER A 604 22.31 12.59 31.99
CA SER A 604 23.51 13.37 31.68
C SER A 604 24.78 12.94 32.42
N GLU A 605 24.62 12.35 33.61
CA GLU A 605 25.72 12.04 34.54
C GLU A 605 26.42 10.70 34.25
N SER A 606 25.82 9.82 33.44
CA SER A 606 26.35 8.47 33.21
C SER A 606 26.78 8.24 31.77
N GLU A 607 28.10 8.15 31.55
CA GLU A 607 28.69 7.82 30.24
C GLU A 607 28.30 6.42 29.73
N THR A 608 27.81 5.55 30.62
CA THR A 608 27.39 4.19 30.26
C THR A 608 26.16 4.19 29.35
N PHE A 609 25.18 5.08 29.61
CA PHE A 609 23.99 5.19 28.77
C PHE A 609 24.30 5.89 27.45
N ASP A 610 25.23 6.85 27.42
CA ASP A 610 25.67 7.50 26.19
C ASP A 610 26.23 6.48 25.19
N THR A 611 27.02 5.52 25.67
CA THR A 611 27.61 4.45 24.85
C THR A 611 26.53 3.49 24.33
N LEU A 612 25.59 3.07 25.18
CA LEU A 612 24.52 2.14 24.79
C LEU A 612 23.53 2.76 23.80
N VAL A 613 23.19 4.04 23.98
CA VAL A 613 22.34 4.77 23.03
C VAL A 613 23.06 4.93 21.70
N PHE A 614 24.37 5.22 21.70
CA PHE A 614 25.16 5.29 20.48
C PHE A 614 25.16 3.95 19.72
N ASP A 615 25.39 2.84 20.42
CA ASP A 615 25.34 1.50 19.83
C ASP A 615 23.95 1.17 19.25
N ALA A 616 22.88 1.56 19.94
CA ALA A 616 21.51 1.44 19.45
C ALA A 616 21.26 2.27 18.19
N LEU A 617 21.76 3.51 18.13
CA LEU A 617 21.66 4.36 16.94
C LEU A 617 22.41 3.75 15.74
N VAL A 618 23.62 3.24 15.97
CA VAL A 618 24.41 2.53 14.94
C VAL A 618 23.66 1.31 14.43
N PHE A 619 23.01 0.55 15.33
CA PHE A 619 22.17 -0.59 14.97
C PHE A 619 20.98 -0.17 14.09
N ILE A 620 20.21 0.84 14.49
CA ILE A 620 19.04 1.32 13.73
C ILE A 620 19.46 1.84 12.34
N ILE A 621 20.53 2.63 12.26
CA ILE A 621 21.05 3.12 10.98
C ILE A 621 21.55 1.96 10.12
N GLY A 622 22.22 0.97 10.73
CA GLY A 622 22.65 -0.26 10.06
C GLY A 622 21.48 -1.06 9.49
N LEU A 623 20.34 -1.14 10.20
CA LEU A 623 19.11 -1.76 9.70
C LEU A 623 18.57 -1.03 8.48
N ILE A 624 18.53 0.30 8.50
CA ILE A 624 17.99 1.12 7.38
C ILE A 624 18.92 1.07 6.15
N ALA A 625 20.22 0.86 6.36
CA ALA A 625 21.19 0.66 5.28
C ALA A 625 21.02 -0.70 4.56
N ASP A 626 20.32 -1.66 5.15
CA ASP A 626 19.99 -2.93 4.51
C ASP A 626 19.05 -2.70 3.31
N ARG A 627 19.25 -3.46 2.22
CA ARG A 627 18.36 -3.46 1.04
C ARG A 627 16.90 -3.71 1.41
N LYS A 628 16.63 -4.48 2.47
CA LYS A 628 15.27 -4.76 2.94
C LYS A 628 14.53 -3.50 3.43
N PHE A 629 15.25 -2.53 3.97
CA PHE A 629 14.69 -1.32 4.61
C PHE A 629 15.15 -0.02 3.95
N GLN A 630 15.80 -0.09 2.80
CA GLN A 630 16.34 1.07 2.10
C GLN A 630 15.27 2.15 1.79
N HIS A 631 14.01 1.75 1.64
CA HIS A 631 12.87 2.65 1.46
C HIS A 631 12.59 3.56 2.67
N PHE A 632 13.17 3.28 3.85
CA PHE A 632 13.10 4.12 5.05
C PHE A 632 14.19 5.20 5.12
N ASN A 633 15.14 5.27 4.19
CA ASN A 633 16.13 6.37 4.16
C ASN A 633 15.46 7.76 4.12
N PRO A 634 14.45 8.02 3.26
CA PRO A 634 13.72 9.29 3.26
C PRO A 634 12.98 9.58 4.58
N VAL A 635 12.52 8.54 5.28
CA VAL A 635 11.86 8.65 6.59
C VAL A 635 12.86 9.15 7.63
N LEU A 636 14.05 8.54 7.69
CA LEU A 636 15.13 8.95 8.58
C LEU A 636 15.59 10.39 8.29
N GLU A 637 15.75 10.74 7.01
CA GLU A 637 16.11 12.11 6.62
C GLU A 637 15.05 13.14 7.01
N THR A 638 13.77 12.79 6.85
CA THR A 638 12.65 13.65 7.25
C THR A 638 12.61 13.82 8.77
N TYR A 639 12.84 12.75 9.53
CA TYR A 639 12.95 12.80 10.99
C TYR A 639 14.07 13.75 11.43
N ILE A 640 15.29 13.60 10.91
CA ILE A 640 16.44 14.46 11.24
C ILE A 640 16.11 15.92 10.93
N LYS A 641 15.50 16.20 9.77
CA LYS A 641 15.22 17.58 9.36
C LYS A 641 14.07 18.22 10.16
N LYS A 642 12.98 17.50 10.42
CA LYS A 642 11.72 18.10 10.91
C LYS A 642 11.32 17.74 12.34
N HIS A 643 11.70 16.57 12.86
CA HIS A 643 11.18 16.06 14.13
C HIS A 643 12.23 15.98 15.24
N PHE A 644 13.50 15.79 14.88
CA PHE A 644 14.59 15.74 15.83
C PHE A 644 14.76 17.06 16.59
N SER A 645 14.83 16.99 17.93
CA SER A 645 14.80 18.15 18.84
C SER A 645 15.92 18.18 19.89
N ALA A 646 16.80 17.18 19.97
CA ALA A 646 17.81 17.12 21.03
C ALA A 646 18.99 18.08 20.77
N THR A 647 19.04 19.22 21.47
CA THR A 647 20.00 20.31 21.23
C THR A 647 21.40 20.03 21.76
N LEU A 648 21.55 19.25 22.84
CA LEU A 648 22.86 18.91 23.42
C LEU A 648 23.43 17.57 22.94
N ALA A 649 22.70 16.80 22.12
CA ALA A 649 23.12 15.49 21.64
C ALA A 649 24.47 15.52 20.88
N TYR A 650 24.81 16.61 20.19
CA TYR A 650 26.07 16.73 19.47
C TYR A 650 27.30 16.55 20.37
N THR A 651 27.28 17.05 21.62
CA THR A 651 28.41 16.95 22.56
C THR A 651 28.68 15.50 22.93
N LYS A 652 27.61 14.78 23.30
CA LYS A 652 27.64 13.39 23.74
C LYS A 652 27.99 12.44 22.60
N LEU A 653 27.35 12.59 21.44
CA LEU A 653 27.64 11.78 20.26
C LEU A 653 29.09 11.95 19.79
N THR A 654 29.60 13.19 19.78
CA THR A 654 31.00 13.47 19.40
C THR A 654 31.97 12.86 20.41
N LYS A 655 31.66 12.94 21.72
CA LYS A 655 32.47 12.34 22.78
C LYS A 655 32.55 10.81 22.63
N VAL A 656 31.43 10.13 22.46
CA VAL A 656 31.42 8.66 22.28
C VAL A 656 32.13 8.24 21.00
N LEU A 657 31.91 8.95 19.89
CA LEU A 657 32.60 8.68 18.63
C LEU A 657 34.13 8.85 18.77
N LYS A 658 34.58 9.90 19.48
CA LYS A 658 35.99 10.10 19.78
C LYS A 658 36.55 8.94 20.60
N THR A 659 35.84 8.51 21.64
CA THR A 659 36.25 7.35 22.46
C THR A 659 36.42 6.08 21.63
N TYR A 660 35.54 5.81 20.65
CA TYR A 660 35.67 4.64 19.77
C TYR A 660 36.88 4.73 18.85
N VAL A 661 37.18 5.92 18.32
CA VAL A 661 38.36 6.15 17.47
C VAL A 661 39.65 6.06 18.28
N ASP A 662 39.70 6.68 19.46
CA ASP A 662 40.87 6.68 20.34
C ASP A 662 41.19 5.28 20.88
N ASN A 663 40.19 4.38 20.94
CA ASN A 663 40.35 3.00 21.41
C ASN A 663 40.26 1.95 20.29
N ALA A 664 40.47 2.33 19.03
CA ALA A 664 40.32 1.44 17.85
C ALA A 664 41.16 0.16 17.92
N GLU A 665 42.29 0.20 18.64
CA GLU A 665 43.24 -0.91 18.79
C GLU A 665 42.80 -1.99 19.80
N LYS A 666 41.75 -1.73 20.62
CA LYS A 666 41.26 -2.69 21.61
C LYS A 666 40.33 -3.74 20.98
N CYS A 667 40.61 -5.02 21.27
CA CYS A 667 39.82 -6.16 20.81
C CYS A 667 38.36 -6.05 21.31
N GLY A 668 37.39 -6.09 20.38
CA GLY A 668 35.95 -5.92 20.65
C GLY A 668 35.38 -4.54 20.26
N ILE A 669 36.16 -3.47 20.39
CA ILE A 669 35.75 -2.11 19.97
C ILE A 669 35.90 -1.93 18.47
N THR A 670 36.84 -2.63 17.83
CA THR A 670 37.09 -2.56 16.38
C THR A 670 35.85 -2.91 15.55
N ASP A 671 35.06 -3.91 15.97
CA ASP A 671 33.82 -4.30 15.28
C ASP A 671 32.71 -3.26 15.45
N GLN A 672 32.58 -2.68 16.65
CA GLN A 672 31.62 -1.59 16.92
C GLN A 672 31.99 -0.33 16.14
N LEU A 673 33.28 0.02 16.12
CA LEU A 673 33.80 1.12 15.32
C LEU A 673 33.54 0.90 13.84
N PHE A 674 33.76 -0.29 13.30
CA PHE A 674 33.47 -0.58 11.89
C PHE A 674 31.99 -0.39 11.55
N LYS A 675 31.08 -0.81 12.43
CA LYS A 675 29.64 -0.56 12.28
C LYS A 675 29.32 0.94 12.36
N ALA A 676 29.91 1.66 13.30
CA ALA A 676 29.74 3.11 13.43
C ALA A 676 30.25 3.86 12.20
N MET A 677 31.39 3.45 11.64
CA MET A 677 31.95 4.03 10.42
C MET A 677 31.06 3.81 9.19
N LYS A 678 30.32 2.70 9.12
CA LYS A 678 29.29 2.50 8.08
C LYS A 678 28.08 3.42 8.27
N ALA A 679 27.71 3.71 9.51
CA ALA A 679 26.61 4.59 9.87
C ALA A 679 27.00 6.08 9.95
N LEU A 680 28.27 6.41 9.68
CA LEU A 680 28.89 7.70 9.95
C LEU A 680 28.17 8.87 9.27
N GLU A 681 27.66 8.64 8.06
CA GLU A 681 26.87 9.63 7.31
C GLU A 681 25.71 10.18 8.16
N TYR A 682 24.87 9.30 8.70
CA TYR A 682 23.68 9.69 9.45
C TYR A 682 24.02 10.16 10.86
N ILE A 683 25.06 9.58 11.49
CA ILE A 683 25.56 10.05 12.78
C ILE A 683 25.99 11.52 12.68
N PHE A 684 26.75 11.88 11.65
CA PHE A 684 27.11 13.29 11.43
C PHE A 684 25.90 14.17 11.12
N LYS A 685 24.92 13.69 10.34
CA LYS A 685 23.67 14.44 10.11
C LYS A 685 22.97 14.77 11.45
N PHE A 686 22.93 13.84 12.41
CA PHE A 686 22.40 14.10 13.76
C PHE A 686 23.23 15.12 14.54
N ILE A 687 24.57 14.99 14.54
CA ILE A 687 25.48 15.93 15.22
C ILE A 687 25.31 17.35 14.68
N VAL A 688 25.34 17.50 13.36
CA VAL A 688 25.19 18.80 12.69
C VAL A 688 23.81 19.39 12.99
N ARG A 689 22.74 18.60 12.88
CA ARG A 689 21.39 19.08 13.18
C ARG A 689 21.24 19.53 14.62
N SER A 690 21.76 18.75 15.57
CA SER A 690 21.76 19.08 16.99
C SER A 690 22.49 20.41 17.26
N ARG A 691 23.63 20.64 16.62
CA ARG A 691 24.37 21.90 16.73
C ARG A 691 23.61 23.10 16.14
N ILE A 692 22.93 22.92 15.00
CA ILE A 692 22.09 23.97 14.40
C ILE A 692 20.94 24.34 15.34
N LEU A 693 20.29 23.36 15.98
CA LEU A 693 19.20 23.60 16.92
C LEU A 693 19.69 24.35 18.17
N PHE A 694 20.85 23.96 18.71
CA PHE A 694 21.48 24.65 19.83
C PHE A 694 21.75 26.14 19.54
N ASN A 695 22.37 26.45 18.39
CA ASN A 695 22.63 27.84 18.03
C ASN A 695 21.33 28.66 17.87
N HIS A 696 20.26 28.06 17.34
CA HIS A 696 18.97 28.73 17.24
C HIS A 696 18.28 28.98 18.59
N GLU A 697 18.55 28.15 19.61
CA GLU A 697 18.09 28.42 20.98
C GLU A 697 18.90 29.57 21.61
N GLU A 698 20.22 29.60 21.45
CA GLU A 698 21.08 30.70 21.94
C GLU A 698 20.76 32.04 21.25
N GLU A 699 20.45 32.04 19.95
CA GLU A 699 20.00 33.24 19.21
C GLU A 699 18.65 33.77 19.74
N LYS A 700 17.72 32.90 20.14
CA LYS A 700 16.45 33.31 20.75
C LYS A 700 16.60 33.81 22.18
N GLU A 701 17.53 33.26 22.95
CA GLU A 701 17.85 33.76 24.30
C GLU A 701 18.59 35.11 24.27
N SER A 702 19.31 35.41 23.19
CA SER A 702 19.99 36.71 23.01
C SER A 702 19.10 37.81 22.42
N GLU A 703 17.91 37.47 21.88
CA GLU A 703 16.87 38.41 21.45
C GLU A 703 15.84 38.75 22.55
N VAL A 704 16.11 38.43 23.81
CA VAL A 704 15.28 38.92 24.94
C VAL A 704 15.41 40.46 25.01
N PRO A 705 14.30 41.23 25.00
CA PRO A 705 14.35 42.69 24.92
C PRO A 705 15.14 43.31 26.07
N PHE A 706 15.93 44.32 25.74
CA PHE A 706 16.77 45.13 26.63
C PHE A 706 16.01 45.94 27.72
N ASP A 707 14.74 45.61 28.00
CA ASP A 707 13.84 46.40 28.85
C ASP A 707 13.62 45.83 30.28
N THR A 708 14.34 44.79 30.69
CA THR A 708 14.22 44.22 32.06
C THR A 708 15.50 44.20 32.89
N LEU A 709 16.45 45.13 32.67
CA LEU A 709 17.61 45.31 33.54
C LEU A 709 17.49 46.61 34.38
N PRO A 710 17.69 46.58 35.72
CA PRO A 710 17.64 47.77 36.56
C PRO A 710 18.72 48.79 36.16
N ARG A 711 18.30 50.07 36.06
CA ARG A 711 19.19 51.22 35.82
C ARG A 711 20.15 51.43 36.99
N GLU A 712 21.23 50.68 37.07
CA GLU A 712 22.40 51.11 37.83
C GLU A 712 23.63 50.33 37.40
N ARG A 713 24.69 51.06 37.02
CA ARG A 713 25.96 50.63 36.41
C ARG A 713 26.00 50.62 34.89
N LYS A 714 26.06 51.82 34.31
CA LYS A 714 26.84 52.03 33.08
C LYS A 714 28.29 52.31 33.46
N PRO A 715 29.28 51.55 32.96
CA PRO A 715 30.59 52.11 32.66
C PRO A 715 30.69 52.40 31.15
N ARG A 716 31.27 53.57 30.87
CA ARG A 716 31.65 54.10 29.56
C ARG A 716 32.40 53.07 28.71
N VAL A 717 31.95 52.85 27.48
CA VAL A 717 32.80 52.34 26.40
C VAL A 717 33.65 53.51 25.91
N LEU A 718 34.94 53.49 26.27
CA LEU A 718 35.97 54.22 25.56
C LEU A 718 36.22 53.51 24.23
N LEU A 719 36.01 54.23 23.13
CA LEU A 719 36.65 53.94 21.86
C LEU A 719 38.17 54.08 22.07
N GLU A 720 38.91 52.99 21.94
CA GLU A 720 40.17 52.92 21.18
C GLU A 720 40.85 51.54 21.29
N SER A 721 41.45 51.15 20.16
CA SER A 721 42.58 50.23 19.98
C SER A 721 42.34 48.74 19.63
N ASN A 722 42.80 48.44 18.40
CA ASN A 722 43.37 47.21 17.82
C ASN A 722 42.52 45.95 17.53
N PRO A 723 42.32 45.61 16.23
CA PRO A 723 41.86 44.31 15.78
C PRO A 723 43.06 43.43 15.37
N GLN A 724 43.73 42.82 16.34
CA GLN A 724 44.57 41.63 16.11
C GLN A 724 44.44 40.75 17.35
N GLU A 725 44.31 39.44 17.11
CA GLU A 725 44.04 38.38 18.10
C GLU A 725 42.57 38.18 18.49
N LEU A 726 41.86 37.42 17.65
CA LEU A 726 41.11 36.23 18.07
C LEU A 726 40.62 35.53 16.79
N GLY A 727 41.32 34.46 16.42
CA GLY A 727 41.04 33.66 15.24
C GLY A 727 39.71 32.92 15.38
N VAL A 728 38.68 33.43 14.72
CA VAL A 728 37.44 32.70 14.40
C VAL A 728 37.47 32.38 12.91
N PRO A 729 37.51 31.11 12.48
CA PRO A 729 37.20 30.80 11.09
C PRO A 729 35.68 30.83 10.92
N GLN A 730 35.17 31.91 10.31
CA GLN A 730 33.87 31.90 9.65
C GLN A 730 33.90 30.84 8.54
N VAL A 731 33.09 29.80 8.64
CA VAL A 731 32.81 28.89 7.52
C VAL A 731 31.59 29.45 6.77
N PRO A 732 31.70 29.82 5.49
CA PRO A 732 30.57 30.31 4.72
C PRO A 732 29.65 29.15 4.32
N LEU A 733 28.34 29.39 4.43
CA LEU A 733 27.28 28.59 3.83
C LEU A 733 27.45 28.50 2.30
N LEU A 734 28.04 27.41 1.80
CA LEU A 734 28.09 27.12 0.35
C LEU A 734 27.87 25.62 0.05
N SER A 735 26.64 25.30 -0.37
CA SER A 735 26.21 24.18 -1.21
C SER A 735 26.57 22.73 -0.78
N GLU A 736 25.53 21.99 -0.38
CA GLU A 736 25.53 20.60 0.14
C GLU A 736 26.08 19.48 -0.80
N GLN A 737 26.56 19.75 -2.01
CA GLN A 737 26.92 18.69 -2.97
C GLN A 737 28.42 18.46 -3.21
N LYS A 738 29.32 19.40 -2.88
CA LYS A 738 30.74 19.27 -3.28
C LYS A 738 31.64 18.56 -2.26
N TYR A 739 31.28 18.50 -0.98
CA TYR A 739 32.11 17.85 0.05
C TYR A 739 32.06 16.31 0.03
N TRP A 740 30.99 15.72 -0.52
CA TRP A 740 30.79 14.27 -0.55
C TRP A 740 31.80 13.49 -1.42
N LYS A 741 32.35 14.10 -2.47
CA LYS A 741 33.33 13.41 -3.36
C LYS A 741 34.75 13.38 -2.80
N SER A 742 35.15 14.37 -1.99
CA SER A 742 36.55 14.49 -1.55
C SER A 742 36.90 13.51 -0.42
N TYR A 743 35.96 13.21 0.49
CA TYR A 743 36.19 12.27 1.59
C TYR A 743 36.12 10.80 1.19
N LYS A 744 35.28 10.45 0.19
CA LYS A 744 35.20 9.08 -0.34
C LYS A 744 36.50 8.66 -1.03
N MET A 745 37.21 9.60 -1.66
CA MET A 745 38.47 9.35 -2.38
C MET A 745 39.68 9.24 -1.44
N LYS A 746 39.74 10.06 -0.37
CA LYS A 746 40.82 9.97 0.63
C LYS A 746 40.73 8.72 1.51
N SER A 747 39.53 8.26 1.87
CA SER A 747 39.38 7.05 2.68
C SER A 747 39.71 5.77 1.90
N MET A 748 39.53 5.77 0.57
CA MET A 748 39.90 4.63 -0.29
C MET A 748 41.41 4.51 -0.51
N MET A 749 42.14 5.65 -0.52
CA MET A 749 43.61 5.66 -0.64
C MET A 749 44.35 5.29 0.66
N SER A 750 43.71 5.49 1.82
CA SER A 750 44.29 5.13 3.13
C SER A 750 44.21 3.63 3.46
N LEU A 751 43.40 2.85 2.74
CA LEU A 751 43.26 1.40 2.95
C LEU A 751 44.19 0.56 2.04
N SER A 752 44.82 1.18 1.03
CA SER A 752 45.78 0.51 0.14
C SER A 752 47.21 0.38 0.69
N SER A 753 47.49 0.87 1.90
CA SER A 753 48.83 0.83 2.51
C SER A 753 49.10 -0.38 3.42
N LEU A 754 48.13 -1.29 3.61
CA LEU A 754 48.35 -2.58 4.27
C LEU A 754 48.71 -3.63 3.22
N ARG A 755 50.00 -3.73 2.87
CA ARG A 755 50.55 -4.83 2.08
C ARG A 755 50.49 -6.13 2.89
N PHE A 756 49.51 -6.97 2.62
CA PHE A 756 49.56 -8.39 2.98
C PHE A 756 50.36 -9.16 1.92
N ASN A 757 51.40 -9.85 2.36
CA ASN A 757 52.26 -10.74 1.59
C ASN A 757 51.49 -12.03 1.28
N PRO A 758 51.18 -12.41 0.02
CA PRO A 758 50.40 -13.61 -0.25
C PRO A 758 51.34 -14.73 -0.72
N PHE A 759 52.11 -15.31 0.18
CA PHE A 759 52.77 -16.62 -0.06
C PHE A 759 53.14 -17.24 1.29
N THR A 760 52.24 -18.03 1.88
CA THR A 760 52.58 -19.21 2.68
C THR A 760 51.33 -20.04 3.01
N THR A 761 51.22 -21.16 2.30
CA THR A 761 50.83 -22.51 2.76
C THR A 761 49.43 -22.83 3.32
N CYS A 762 48.85 -23.84 2.63
CA CYS A 762 47.83 -24.85 2.99
C CYS A 762 46.39 -24.41 3.28
#